data_AF-A0A2G6J2I6-F1
#
_entry.id   AF-A0A2G6J2I6-F1
#
_cell.length_a   1.000
_cell.length_b   1.000
_cell.length_c   1.000
_cell.angle_alpha   90.00
_cell.angle_beta   90.00
_cell.angle_gamma   90.00
#
_symmetry.space_group_name_H-M   'P 1'
#
loop_
_entity.id
_entity.type
_entity.pdbx_description
1 polymer ?
#
loop_
_entity_poly.entity_id
_entity_poly.type
_entity_poly.pdbx_seq_one_letter_code
_entity_poly.pdbx_strand_id
1 'polypeptide(L)'
;MSRPFPRSRESSVEGYRFDVRAPLHMPPVAGHRTAGRFSGSLYQPVWLISSPTKSARQLRSRLGPEAVGKLLIPPAEFPSAPATRYTRAMLCSPFRARLGSAKAAALFWASLFVLSGLGACAAGKSNTGDPHHDGAADHRLTFKDGQTPPGDGQTSREGVTPSDGPSIKPDTTQPIVVIVSEPKGGESWVAGSTQRIRWTASAPVSAVELELHKGGQFVATLATGQPAGGQWSWTISEVLVAGDDYTIVVVDPQSSETGTSPAFSILNWRYRRPLTVDTSALPQTLTTYPVAVRLTPQTFDYSHARADGADLRFSTKKSLAALDDLDFWIERWDPSGESLIWVNLPTLDPGAKTVEIQLFYGNSGVITSPSSEAKAFPQKTVQMGAKTLDGVQTYAWFQLSKTATLSITTGKSLRIEAQRIVIDGMVDGDGAGHAADSGPGAGGVGINAGGGGGGYGGAGGRGGYDGTGDTRGAAGLTNGQPASASIAMGSGGGGQASGGGAGGGALILVGEEIVIRGTVSVDGANSPGGAGTNGGGGSGGGVLILGYHVELSGTIRARGGAGGNGTSTLNDGGGGGGGGRIKVFHEGNYLKSGVVQVTGGAGGRYGDQHHGEAGKMGTTHASSAPYRRLTVTLGAEAAPEVTP
;
A
#
# COMPACT_ATOMS: atom_id res chain seq x y z
N MET A 1 11.19 -22.45 58.29
CA MET A 1 10.88 -21.75 59.55
C MET A 1 10.82 -20.25 59.27
N SER A 2 10.04 -19.39 59.95
CA SER A 2 8.59 -19.43 60.24
C SER A 2 8.17 -18.26 61.17
N ARG A 3 7.43 -17.26 60.62
CA ARG A 3 6.61 -16.26 61.35
C ARG A 3 7.36 -15.21 62.22
N PRO A 4 6.69 -14.14 62.75
CA PRO A 4 5.30 -13.66 62.56
C PRO A 4 5.11 -12.16 62.20
N PHE A 5 3.85 -11.81 61.88
CA PHE A 5 3.26 -10.44 61.86
C PHE A 5 2.79 -9.99 63.27
N PRO A 6 2.48 -8.69 63.46
CA PRO A 6 1.07 -8.24 63.61
C PRO A 6 0.70 -7.12 62.60
N ARG A 7 -0.50 -7.06 61.98
CA ARG A 7 -1.86 -6.68 62.46
C ARG A 7 -1.94 -5.21 62.94
N SER A 8 -2.96 -4.41 62.58
CA SER A 8 -4.41 -4.76 62.60
C SER A 8 -5.37 -3.94 61.70
N ARG A 9 -6.47 -4.60 61.25
CA ARG A 9 -7.89 -4.12 61.14
C ARG A 9 -8.28 -3.02 60.13
N GLU A 10 -9.24 -3.27 59.22
CA GLU A 10 -10.73 -3.29 59.34
C GLU A 10 -11.34 -1.88 59.57
N SER A 11 -12.44 -1.45 58.94
CA SER A 11 -13.37 -2.07 57.95
C SER A 11 -13.46 -1.17 56.67
N SER A 12 -14.43 -1.14 55.74
CA SER A 12 -15.83 -1.60 55.59
C SER A 12 -16.15 -1.92 54.11
N VAL A 13 -17.42 -2.20 53.76
CA VAL A 13 -17.95 -2.25 52.38
C VAL A 13 -19.18 -1.37 52.28
N GLU A 14 -19.32 -0.58 51.21
CA GLU A 14 -20.61 -0.09 50.72
C GLU A 14 -20.55 0.13 49.19
N GLY A 15 -21.67 -0.03 48.48
CA GLY A 15 -21.71 0.03 47.03
C GLY A 15 -23.03 0.60 46.52
N TYR A 16 -22.96 1.48 45.53
CA TYR A 16 -24.13 2.19 45.01
C TYR A 16 -24.45 1.82 43.56
N ARG A 17 -25.74 1.60 43.30
CA ARG A 17 -26.31 1.42 41.96
C ARG A 17 -26.45 2.78 41.28
N PHE A 18 -26.22 2.84 39.97
CA PHE A 18 -26.78 3.89 39.13
C PHE A 18 -28.13 3.44 38.59
N ASP A 19 -29.15 4.29 38.72
CA ASP A 19 -30.49 4.10 38.19
C ASP A 19 -30.88 5.32 37.33
N VAL A 20 -31.85 5.17 36.42
CA VAL A 20 -32.05 6.07 35.29
C VAL A 20 -33.46 6.68 35.30
N ARG A 21 -33.58 8.02 35.46
CA ARG A 21 -34.69 8.83 34.92
C ARG A 21 -34.54 10.35 35.05
N ALA A 22 -34.69 11.01 33.90
CA ALA A 22 -35.45 12.25 33.65
C ALA A 22 -35.00 13.61 34.28
N PRO A 23 -35.39 14.77 33.69
CA PRO A 23 -34.77 16.07 33.97
C PRO A 23 -35.61 17.05 34.82
N LEU A 24 -34.95 18.08 35.37
CA LEU A 24 -35.59 19.28 35.96
C LEU A 24 -35.98 20.34 34.91
N HIS A 25 -36.80 21.32 35.32
CA HIS A 25 -37.39 22.33 34.44
C HIS A 25 -37.68 23.67 35.16
N MET A 26 -37.91 24.74 34.39
CA MET A 26 -38.33 26.11 34.80
C MET A 26 -37.26 26.99 35.50
N PRO A 27 -37.44 28.33 35.59
CA PRO A 27 -38.40 29.22 34.90
C PRO A 27 -37.73 30.29 33.98
N PRO A 28 -38.51 31.09 33.20
CA PRO A 28 -37.98 31.99 32.17
C PRO A 28 -37.95 33.49 32.56
N VAL A 29 -37.24 34.30 31.76
CA VAL A 29 -37.40 35.77 31.69
C VAL A 29 -37.57 36.20 30.23
N ALA A 30 -38.56 37.05 29.95
CA ALA A 30 -38.74 37.74 28.67
C ALA A 30 -38.25 39.20 28.80
N GLY A 31 -37.83 39.90 27.75
CA GLY A 31 -37.74 39.53 26.33
C GLY A 31 -38.18 40.69 25.43
N HIS A 32 -37.72 40.76 24.18
CA HIS A 32 -38.22 41.72 23.19
C HIS A 32 -38.26 41.12 21.78
N ARG A 33 -39.29 41.51 21.01
CA ARG A 33 -39.47 41.19 19.58
C ARG A 33 -38.80 42.31 18.74
N THR A 34 -38.48 42.21 17.46
CA THR A 34 -39.16 41.58 16.30
C THR A 34 -38.13 41.12 15.25
N ALA A 35 -38.14 39.87 14.76
CA ALA A 35 -38.97 39.32 13.67
C ALA A 35 -38.29 39.37 12.28
N GLY A 36 -38.28 38.23 11.59
CA GLY A 36 -37.68 38.07 10.25
C GLY A 36 -37.37 36.60 9.95
N ARG A 37 -38.26 35.90 9.24
CA ARG A 37 -37.98 34.56 8.71
C ARG A 37 -37.12 34.69 7.46
N PHE A 38 -36.08 33.86 7.32
CA PHE A 38 -35.76 33.25 6.02
C PHE A 38 -35.07 31.90 6.21
N SER A 39 -35.36 30.96 5.30
CA SER A 39 -34.75 29.65 5.19
C SER A 39 -33.62 29.66 4.16
N GLY A 40 -32.51 28.98 4.42
CA GLY A 40 -31.48 28.76 3.39
C GLY A 40 -30.19 28.17 3.94
N SER A 41 -29.94 26.89 3.65
CA SER A 41 -28.56 26.35 3.67
C SER A 41 -27.86 26.81 2.40
N LEU A 42 -26.62 27.31 2.52
CA LEU A 42 -25.77 27.62 1.37
C LEU A 42 -24.29 27.54 1.73
N TYR A 43 -23.80 26.31 1.88
CA TYR A 43 -22.40 26.02 1.55
C TYR A 43 -22.19 26.37 0.07
N GLN A 44 -21.24 27.27 -0.21
CA GLN A 44 -20.80 27.61 -1.57
C GLN A 44 -19.54 26.79 -1.92
N PRO A 45 -19.62 25.76 -2.79
CA PRO A 45 -18.43 25.09 -3.29
C PRO A 45 -17.73 25.98 -4.33
N VAL A 46 -16.47 26.33 -4.07
CA VAL A 46 -15.62 27.02 -5.05
C VAL A 46 -15.17 26.01 -6.11
N TRP A 47 -15.73 26.11 -7.31
CA TRP A 47 -15.33 25.29 -8.45
C TRP A 47 -14.03 25.82 -9.08
N LEU A 48 -12.91 25.19 -8.76
CA LEU A 48 -11.65 25.35 -9.49
C LEU A 48 -11.71 24.56 -10.81
N ILE A 49 -11.81 25.26 -11.94
CA ILE A 49 -11.75 24.66 -13.27
C ILE A 49 -10.28 24.57 -13.70
N SER A 50 -9.76 23.36 -13.87
CA SER A 50 -8.36 23.13 -14.26
C SER A 50 -8.21 22.08 -15.37
N SER A 51 -8.26 22.51 -16.64
CA SER A 51 -7.76 21.72 -17.77
C SER A 51 -7.46 22.59 -19.01
N PRO A 52 -6.19 22.72 -19.45
CA PRO A 52 -5.84 23.48 -20.64
C PRO A 52 -5.70 22.58 -21.89
N THR A 53 -6.80 22.08 -22.46
CA THR A 53 -6.81 21.56 -23.85
C THR A 53 -8.21 21.45 -24.47
N LYS A 54 -8.59 22.43 -25.31
CA LYS A 54 -9.19 22.19 -26.64
C LYS A 54 -9.42 23.50 -27.43
N SER A 55 -8.72 23.62 -28.56
CA SER A 55 -9.09 24.35 -29.78
C SER A 55 -9.87 25.68 -29.64
N ALA A 56 -9.16 26.81 -29.72
CA ALA A 56 -9.75 28.14 -29.84
C ALA A 56 -10.40 28.39 -31.23
N ARG A 57 -11.54 27.75 -31.54
CA ARG A 57 -12.30 28.04 -32.77
C ARG A 57 -13.83 27.92 -32.72
N GLN A 58 -14.46 27.98 -31.54
CA GLN A 58 -15.93 28.08 -31.43
C GLN A 58 -16.37 28.73 -30.10
N LEU A 59 -16.48 30.07 -30.07
CA LEU A 59 -17.55 30.84 -29.40
C LEU A 59 -17.35 32.35 -29.64
N ARG A 60 -17.86 32.87 -30.77
CA ARG A 60 -18.11 34.31 -30.98
C ARG A 60 -19.61 34.53 -31.19
N SER A 61 -20.33 34.70 -30.10
CA SER A 61 -21.63 35.38 -30.01
C SER A 61 -22.07 35.44 -28.55
N ARG A 62 -22.99 36.35 -28.21
CA ARG A 62 -23.52 36.60 -26.86
C ARG A 62 -22.48 37.13 -25.84
N LEU A 63 -22.16 38.42 -25.97
CA LEU A 63 -22.66 39.44 -25.02
C LEU A 63 -22.50 40.83 -25.63
N GLY A 64 -23.44 41.74 -25.32
CA GLY A 64 -23.43 43.14 -25.75
C GLY A 64 -22.64 44.04 -24.77
N PRO A 65 -22.44 45.31 -25.12
CA PRO A 65 -21.64 46.23 -24.30
C PRO A 65 -22.46 46.85 -23.15
N GLU A 66 -21.92 46.81 -21.93
CA GLU A 66 -21.77 47.97 -21.03
C GLU A 66 -21.14 47.57 -19.67
N ALA A 67 -19.84 47.83 -19.51
CA ALA A 67 -19.12 47.96 -18.23
C ALA A 67 -17.62 48.25 -18.50
N VAL A 68 -17.23 49.52 -18.67
CA VAL A 68 -15.82 49.90 -18.89
C VAL A 68 -15.24 50.52 -17.60
N GLY A 69 -14.22 49.89 -17.02
CA GLY A 69 -13.70 50.24 -15.69
C GLY A 69 -12.17 50.16 -15.52
N LYS A 70 -11.41 50.40 -16.60
CA LYS A 70 -9.93 50.56 -16.68
C LYS A 70 -9.04 49.72 -15.73
N LEU A 71 -8.48 48.67 -16.31
CA LEU A 71 -7.22 48.06 -15.88
C LEU A 71 -6.08 49.10 -15.87
N LEU A 72 -5.22 49.08 -14.84
CA LEU A 72 -3.92 49.75 -14.82
C LEU A 72 -2.87 48.81 -14.20
N ILE A 73 -1.83 48.50 -14.97
CA ILE A 73 -0.66 47.72 -14.53
C ILE A 73 0.58 48.55 -14.93
N PRO A 74 1.46 48.94 -13.97
CA PRO A 74 2.75 49.52 -14.32
C PRO A 74 3.72 48.44 -14.81
N PRO A 75 4.61 48.73 -15.78
CA PRO A 75 5.56 47.76 -16.32
C PRO A 75 6.70 47.45 -15.33
N ALA A 76 7.32 46.29 -15.50
CA ALA A 76 8.52 45.90 -14.75
C ALA A 76 9.79 46.45 -15.41
N GLU A 77 10.72 46.97 -14.60
CA GLU A 77 12.07 47.37 -15.03
C GLU A 77 13.09 46.26 -14.84
N PHE A 78 14.08 46.18 -15.73
CA PHE A 78 15.22 45.25 -15.65
C PHE A 78 16.40 45.86 -14.88
N PRO A 79 17.04 45.10 -13.97
CA PRO A 79 18.44 45.29 -13.64
C PRO A 79 19.36 44.52 -14.59
N SER A 80 20.53 45.09 -14.87
CA SER A 80 21.54 44.56 -15.78
C SER A 80 22.34 43.37 -15.22
N ALA A 81 22.85 42.52 -16.12
CA ALA A 81 23.85 41.50 -15.79
C ALA A 81 25.29 42.05 -15.97
N PRO A 82 26.25 41.71 -15.09
CA PRO A 82 27.67 41.93 -15.34
C PRO A 82 28.24 40.85 -16.28
N ALA A 83 29.12 41.24 -17.20
CA ALA A 83 29.77 40.32 -18.12
C ALA A 83 31.19 39.96 -17.67
N THR A 84 31.53 38.67 -17.71
CA THR A 84 32.92 38.20 -17.64
C THR A 84 33.17 37.13 -18.71
N ARG A 85 34.30 37.25 -19.40
CA ARG A 85 34.70 36.39 -20.52
C ARG A 85 35.36 35.11 -19.99
N TYR A 86 35.23 34.00 -20.72
CA TYR A 86 36.29 32.98 -20.77
C TYR A 86 36.55 32.51 -22.20
N THR A 87 37.81 32.15 -22.45
CA THR A 87 38.40 32.04 -23.79
C THR A 87 38.33 30.61 -24.33
N ARG A 88 38.15 30.46 -25.64
CA ARG A 88 38.19 29.17 -26.34
C ARG A 88 39.64 28.76 -26.63
N ALA A 89 40.04 27.56 -26.22
CA ALA A 89 41.32 26.96 -26.59
C ALA A 89 41.16 25.45 -26.82
N MET A 90 41.76 24.95 -27.89
CA MET A 90 42.02 23.52 -28.13
C MET A 90 43.53 23.28 -27.93
N LEU A 91 43.94 22.10 -27.45
CA LEU A 91 45.00 21.28 -28.07
C LEU A 91 45.29 19.97 -27.29
N CYS A 92 45.62 18.94 -28.08
CA CYS A 92 46.39 17.69 -27.85
C CYS A 92 46.48 16.96 -26.46
N SER A 93 46.36 15.63 -26.57
CA SER A 93 46.88 14.56 -25.67
C SER A 93 48.42 14.36 -25.88
N PRO A 94 49.19 13.40 -25.28
CA PRO A 94 48.78 12.06 -24.79
C PRO A 94 49.56 11.47 -23.55
N PHE A 95 49.42 10.14 -23.35
CA PHE A 95 50.28 9.21 -22.53
C PHE A 95 50.17 9.29 -20.98
N ARG A 96 50.32 8.19 -20.19
CA ARG A 96 50.32 6.73 -20.51
C ARG A 96 49.91 5.87 -19.27
N ALA A 97 49.51 4.62 -19.52
CA ALA A 97 48.92 3.65 -18.59
C ALA A 97 49.85 2.96 -17.55
N ARG A 98 49.24 2.21 -16.61
CA ARG A 98 49.73 0.92 -16.10
C ARG A 98 48.58 -0.12 -16.00
N LEU A 99 48.92 -1.41 -15.98
CA LEU A 99 48.00 -2.55 -16.21
C LEU A 99 48.08 -3.63 -15.11
N GLY A 100 47.03 -4.46 -15.06
CA GLY A 100 47.01 -5.85 -14.57
C GLY A 100 45.59 -6.43 -14.74
N SER A 101 45.26 -7.14 -15.84
CA SER A 101 45.47 -8.58 -16.13
C SER A 101 44.65 -9.52 -15.23
N ALA A 102 43.88 -10.52 -15.69
CA ALA A 102 43.57 -11.15 -17.01
C ALA A 102 42.30 -12.04 -16.79
N LYS A 103 41.57 -12.74 -17.69
CA LYS A 103 41.40 -13.11 -19.14
C LYS A 103 39.94 -13.71 -19.19
N ALA A 104 39.29 -14.28 -20.22
CA ALA A 104 39.09 -14.23 -21.69
C ALA A 104 37.91 -15.23 -21.96
N ALA A 105 37.11 -15.30 -23.04
CA ALA A 105 37.04 -14.74 -24.40
C ALA A 105 35.53 -14.43 -24.71
N ALA A 106 35.02 -13.85 -25.81
CA ALA A 106 35.42 -13.67 -27.23
C ALA A 106 35.17 -14.93 -28.12
N LEU A 107 34.65 -14.87 -29.38
CA LEU A 107 34.42 -13.78 -30.35
C LEU A 107 33.18 -13.98 -31.27
N PHE A 108 32.43 -12.89 -31.57
CA PHE A 108 31.95 -12.40 -32.91
C PHE A 108 31.23 -13.36 -33.93
N TRP A 109 30.80 -12.99 -35.17
CA TRP A 109 30.82 -11.75 -36.01
C TRP A 109 29.46 -11.63 -36.78
N ALA A 110 29.22 -10.57 -37.56
CA ALA A 110 27.98 -10.37 -38.35
C ALA A 110 28.23 -9.95 -39.81
N SER A 111 27.32 -10.22 -40.77
CA SER A 111 26.95 -9.32 -41.89
C SER A 111 26.08 -9.96 -43.01
N LEU A 112 25.01 -9.23 -43.35
CA LEU A 112 24.41 -8.96 -44.66
C LEU A 112 25.07 -9.52 -45.95
N PHE A 113 24.25 -10.06 -46.88
CA PHE A 113 24.46 -9.99 -48.35
C PHE A 113 23.12 -10.08 -49.13
N VAL A 114 23.07 -9.57 -50.38
CA VAL A 114 21.82 -9.32 -51.14
C VAL A 114 21.95 -9.56 -52.67
N LEU A 115 20.98 -10.30 -53.22
CA LEU A 115 20.49 -10.39 -54.63
C LEU A 115 21.28 -11.07 -55.78
N SER A 116 20.48 -11.50 -56.77
CA SER A 116 20.76 -11.95 -58.16
C SER A 116 21.41 -13.34 -58.36
N GLY A 117 21.08 -14.11 -59.40
CA GLY A 117 19.99 -13.98 -60.40
C GLY A 117 20.18 -14.87 -61.66
N LEU A 118 19.12 -15.05 -62.46
CA LEU A 118 19.06 -15.81 -63.76
C LEU A 118 19.14 -17.37 -63.65
N GLY A 119 18.54 -18.18 -64.55
CA GLY A 119 17.55 -17.83 -65.57
C GLY A 119 17.20 -18.94 -66.62
N ALA A 120 15.93 -19.40 -66.59
CA ALA A 120 15.06 -19.81 -67.73
C ALA A 120 15.27 -21.10 -68.60
N CYS A 121 14.13 -21.56 -69.12
CA CYS A 121 13.85 -22.42 -70.30
C CYS A 121 14.08 -23.97 -70.26
N ALA A 122 13.35 -24.80 -71.03
CA ALA A 122 11.88 -24.94 -71.23
C ALA A 122 11.52 -26.05 -72.26
N ALA A 123 10.77 -27.09 -71.85
CA ALA A 123 9.91 -27.97 -72.70
C ALA A 123 9.09 -28.93 -71.79
N GLY A 124 7.88 -29.41 -72.12
CA GLY A 124 6.96 -28.96 -73.17
C GLY A 124 5.98 -30.06 -73.64
N LYS A 125 4.66 -29.87 -73.38
CA LYS A 125 3.48 -30.64 -73.88
C LYS A 125 3.14 -31.98 -73.18
N SER A 126 1.86 -32.39 -73.04
CA SER A 126 0.58 -31.65 -73.12
C SER A 126 -0.65 -32.53 -72.74
N ASN A 127 -1.60 -31.96 -71.97
CA ASN A 127 -3.08 -32.13 -72.01
C ASN A 127 -3.65 -33.57 -71.82
N THR A 128 -4.92 -33.82 -71.44
CA THR A 128 -6.14 -33.07 -71.05
C THR A 128 -6.72 -33.72 -69.77
N GLY A 129 -7.66 -33.17 -68.99
CA GLY A 129 -8.37 -31.89 -69.07
C GLY A 129 -9.48 -31.84 -68.00
N ASP A 130 -9.57 -30.68 -67.34
CA ASP A 130 -10.52 -30.29 -66.28
C ASP A 130 -11.90 -29.85 -66.90
N PRO A 131 -12.93 -29.33 -66.18
CA PRO A 131 -13.09 -29.14 -64.71
C PRO A 131 -14.52 -29.33 -64.12
N HIS A 132 -14.63 -28.99 -62.82
CA HIS A 132 -15.75 -28.32 -62.13
C HIS A 132 -16.98 -29.10 -61.61
N HIS A 133 -17.11 -29.02 -60.27
CA HIS A 133 -18.36 -29.06 -59.52
C HIS A 133 -18.97 -27.65 -59.46
N ASP A 134 -20.30 -27.51 -59.52
CA ASP A 134 -21.07 -26.52 -58.74
C ASP A 134 -22.59 -26.77 -58.81
N GLY A 135 -23.34 -26.23 -57.83
CA GLY A 135 -24.81 -26.11 -57.87
C GLY A 135 -25.63 -27.26 -57.24
N ALA A 136 -26.52 -26.91 -56.31
CA ALA A 136 -27.48 -27.82 -55.67
C ALA A 136 -28.93 -27.40 -55.93
N ALA A 137 -29.85 -28.38 -56.00
CA ALA A 137 -31.30 -28.16 -55.98
C ALA A 137 -32.05 -29.36 -55.36
N ASP A 138 -33.17 -29.09 -54.73
CA ASP A 138 -34.10 -30.08 -54.13
C ASP A 138 -35.04 -30.69 -55.19
N HIS A 139 -35.60 -31.89 -54.93
CA HIS A 139 -37.06 -32.13 -54.93
C HIS A 139 -37.47 -33.60 -54.69
N ARG A 140 -38.56 -33.72 -53.92
CA ARG A 140 -39.30 -34.94 -53.50
C ARG A 140 -39.68 -35.92 -54.64
N LEU A 141 -39.77 -37.21 -54.29
CA LEU A 141 -40.71 -38.17 -54.92
C LEU A 141 -41.25 -39.18 -53.88
N THR A 142 -42.50 -39.65 -54.05
CA THR A 142 -43.18 -40.62 -53.15
C THR A 142 -44.23 -41.47 -53.86
N PHE A 143 -44.01 -42.78 -53.95
CA PHE A 143 -44.97 -43.86 -54.26
C PHE A 143 -44.32 -45.19 -53.83
N LYS A 144 -44.95 -46.35 -53.61
CA LYS A 144 -46.27 -46.85 -53.13
C LYS A 144 -46.33 -48.33 -53.56
N ASP A 145 -46.63 -49.20 -52.60
CA ASP A 145 -46.93 -50.65 -52.60
C ASP A 145 -47.14 -51.45 -53.92
N GLY A 146 -46.36 -52.52 -54.10
CA GLY A 146 -46.81 -53.92 -53.79
C GLY A 146 -47.53 -54.79 -54.84
N GLN A 147 -46.94 -55.96 -55.19
CA GLN A 147 -47.65 -57.18 -55.64
C GLN A 147 -46.73 -58.44 -55.67
N THR A 148 -47.32 -59.65 -55.70
CA THR A 148 -46.70 -61.00 -55.72
C THR A 148 -47.67 -62.03 -56.37
N PRO A 149 -47.33 -63.33 -56.51
CA PRO A 149 -46.19 -63.99 -57.19
C PRO A 149 -46.67 -64.87 -58.39
N PRO A 150 -45.76 -65.56 -59.14
CA PRO A 150 -45.46 -67.01 -58.94
C PRO A 150 -43.96 -67.36 -59.25
N GLY A 151 -43.44 -68.60 -59.24
CA GLY A 151 -43.96 -69.95 -58.89
C GLY A 151 -42.98 -71.09 -59.29
N ASP A 152 -43.33 -72.35 -58.94
CA ASP A 152 -42.84 -73.70 -59.32
C ASP A 152 -41.52 -73.95 -60.08
N GLY A 153 -40.72 -74.95 -59.61
CA GLY A 153 -39.61 -75.57 -60.37
C GLY A 153 -38.78 -76.62 -59.61
N GLN A 154 -38.79 -77.88 -60.07
CA GLN A 154 -38.03 -79.04 -59.52
C GLN A 154 -36.51 -78.93 -59.86
N THR A 155 -35.52 -79.50 -59.14
CA THR A 155 -35.19 -80.93 -58.91
C THR A 155 -34.09 -81.05 -57.82
N SER A 156 -34.05 -82.03 -56.89
CA SER A 156 -33.44 -83.39 -56.95
C SER A 156 -32.07 -83.49 -57.68
N ARG A 157 -31.01 -84.17 -57.19
CA ARG A 157 -30.87 -85.12 -56.07
C ARG A 157 -29.37 -85.29 -55.67
N GLU A 158 -29.11 -86.12 -54.65
CA GLU A 158 -27.85 -86.81 -54.26
C GLU A 158 -26.66 -86.78 -55.27
N GLY A 159 -25.39 -86.62 -54.85
CA GLY A 159 -24.82 -86.44 -53.52
C GLY A 159 -23.33 -86.83 -53.49
N VAL A 160 -22.45 -85.94 -53.02
CA VAL A 160 -20.99 -86.18 -52.90
C VAL A 160 -20.52 -85.65 -51.55
N THR A 161 -19.76 -86.46 -50.80
CA THR A 161 -19.19 -86.09 -49.49
C THR A 161 -17.98 -85.17 -49.65
N PRO A 162 -18.01 -83.93 -49.16
CA PRO A 162 -16.81 -83.09 -49.08
C PRO A 162 -15.93 -83.54 -47.92
N SER A 163 -14.62 -83.58 -48.15
CA SER A 163 -13.59 -83.66 -47.11
C SER A 163 -13.62 -82.44 -46.19
N ASP A 164 -12.97 -82.54 -45.03
CA ASP A 164 -12.90 -81.50 -43.99
C ASP A 164 -12.69 -80.08 -44.54
N GLY A 165 -13.77 -79.29 -44.55
CA GLY A 165 -13.69 -77.84 -44.69
C GLY A 165 -13.14 -77.23 -43.41
N PRO A 166 -12.36 -76.12 -43.49
CA PRO A 166 -11.82 -75.48 -42.30
C PRO A 166 -12.98 -75.02 -41.39
N SER A 167 -12.98 -75.49 -40.14
CA SER A 167 -13.94 -75.04 -39.15
C SER A 167 -13.70 -73.56 -38.85
N ILE A 168 -14.54 -72.69 -39.42
CA ILE A 168 -14.68 -71.32 -38.94
C ILE A 168 -15.37 -71.41 -37.58
N LYS A 169 -14.57 -71.66 -36.55
CA LYS A 169 -14.96 -71.41 -35.16
C LYS A 169 -15.43 -69.95 -35.10
N PRO A 170 -16.67 -69.67 -34.66
CA PRO A 170 -17.13 -68.29 -34.57
C PRO A 170 -16.17 -67.51 -33.68
N ASP A 171 -15.73 -66.34 -34.13
CA ASP A 171 -14.94 -65.48 -33.28
C ASP A 171 -15.82 -65.05 -32.10
N THR A 172 -15.32 -65.32 -30.90
CA THR A 172 -16.03 -65.17 -29.63
C THR A 172 -15.34 -64.15 -28.72
N THR A 173 -14.43 -63.35 -29.29
CA THR A 173 -13.94 -62.12 -28.66
C THR A 173 -15.11 -61.13 -28.51
N GLN A 174 -15.70 -61.08 -27.30
CA GLN A 174 -16.55 -59.96 -26.94
C GLN A 174 -15.70 -58.69 -26.96
N PRO A 175 -16.23 -57.54 -27.43
CA PRO A 175 -15.49 -56.29 -27.40
C PRO A 175 -15.16 -55.93 -25.95
N ILE A 176 -13.91 -55.52 -25.72
CA ILE A 176 -13.50 -54.92 -24.46
C ILE A 176 -14.13 -53.53 -24.39
N VAL A 177 -14.84 -53.26 -23.30
CA VAL A 177 -15.55 -52.01 -23.04
C VAL A 177 -15.19 -51.58 -21.64
N VAL A 178 -14.46 -50.47 -21.53
CA VAL A 178 -14.02 -49.89 -20.26
C VAL A 178 -14.79 -48.58 -20.03
N ILE A 179 -15.44 -48.46 -18.87
CA ILE A 179 -16.28 -47.31 -18.51
C ILE A 179 -15.82 -46.75 -17.16
N VAL A 180 -15.58 -45.44 -17.09
CA VAL A 180 -15.37 -44.70 -15.84
C VAL A 180 -16.70 -44.07 -15.41
N SER A 181 -17.04 -44.17 -14.12
CA SER A 181 -18.34 -43.80 -13.56
C SER A 181 -18.28 -42.86 -12.34
N GLU A 182 -17.10 -42.75 -11.71
CA GLU A 182 -16.69 -41.64 -10.84
C GLU A 182 -15.22 -41.33 -11.21
N PRO A 183 -14.84 -40.09 -11.57
CA PRO A 183 -15.67 -38.87 -11.69
C PRO A 183 -16.66 -38.91 -12.86
N LYS A 184 -17.67 -38.02 -12.83
CA LYS A 184 -18.80 -37.94 -13.77
C LYS A 184 -18.74 -36.73 -14.70
N GLY A 185 -17.89 -35.75 -14.38
CA GLY A 185 -17.71 -34.51 -15.13
C GLY A 185 -18.19 -33.30 -14.35
N GLY A 186 -17.39 -32.23 -14.39
CA GLY A 186 -17.70 -30.95 -13.73
C GLY A 186 -17.57 -30.94 -12.21
N GLU A 187 -17.18 -32.05 -11.56
CA GLU A 187 -16.79 -32.00 -10.15
C GLU A 187 -15.54 -31.13 -9.93
N SER A 188 -15.45 -30.47 -8.78
CA SER A 188 -14.22 -29.80 -8.33
C SER A 188 -13.65 -30.54 -7.13
N TRP A 189 -12.49 -31.17 -7.34
CA TRP A 189 -11.78 -31.98 -6.34
C TRP A 189 -10.60 -31.20 -5.75
N VAL A 190 -10.49 -31.21 -4.43
CA VAL A 190 -9.43 -30.47 -3.72
C VAL A 190 -8.15 -31.32 -3.65
N ALA A 191 -7.02 -30.75 -4.06
CA ALA A 191 -5.71 -31.38 -3.89
C ALA A 191 -5.42 -31.61 -2.38
N GLY A 192 -4.93 -32.79 -2.03
CA GLY A 192 -4.81 -33.28 -0.66
C GLY A 192 -6.05 -33.99 -0.11
N SER A 193 -7.21 -33.92 -0.78
CA SER A 193 -8.38 -34.71 -0.41
C SER A 193 -8.31 -36.14 -0.97
N THR A 194 -8.93 -37.10 -0.27
CA THR A 194 -9.14 -38.46 -0.79
C THR A 194 -10.49 -38.53 -1.50
N GLN A 195 -10.45 -38.75 -2.81
CA GLN A 195 -11.61 -38.91 -3.68
C GLN A 195 -11.77 -40.38 -4.10
N ARG A 196 -12.89 -40.70 -4.74
CA ARG A 196 -13.18 -42.06 -5.21
C ARG A 196 -13.20 -42.11 -6.74
N ILE A 197 -12.46 -43.06 -7.29
CA ILE A 197 -12.54 -43.45 -8.69
C ILE A 197 -13.37 -44.74 -8.79
N ARG A 198 -14.25 -44.86 -9.79
CA ARG A 198 -15.05 -46.07 -10.06
C ARG A 198 -15.07 -46.41 -11.53
N TRP A 199 -14.91 -47.69 -11.86
CA TRP A 199 -14.87 -48.19 -13.23
C TRP A 199 -15.45 -49.59 -13.37
N THR A 200 -15.75 -49.97 -14.61
CA THR A 200 -16.10 -51.34 -15.02
C THR A 200 -15.53 -51.63 -16.40
N ALA A 201 -14.82 -52.75 -16.54
CA ALA A 201 -14.36 -53.33 -17.80
C ALA A 201 -15.08 -54.66 -18.09
N SER A 202 -15.37 -54.96 -19.35
CA SER A 202 -15.90 -56.27 -19.77
C SER A 202 -14.82 -57.35 -19.80
N ALA A 203 -15.24 -58.62 -19.74
CA ALA A 203 -14.35 -59.76 -19.96
C ALA A 203 -13.79 -59.72 -21.40
N PRO A 204 -12.52 -60.13 -21.64
CA PRO A 204 -11.66 -60.91 -20.75
C PRO A 204 -10.74 -60.09 -19.82
N VAL A 205 -10.94 -58.77 -19.67
CA VAL A 205 -10.12 -57.94 -18.76
C VAL A 205 -10.16 -58.52 -17.35
N SER A 206 -8.98 -58.64 -16.73
CA SER A 206 -8.81 -59.19 -15.38
C SER A 206 -8.24 -58.17 -14.39
N ALA A 207 -7.34 -57.32 -14.88
CA ALA A 207 -6.80 -56.18 -14.15
C ALA A 207 -6.67 -54.94 -15.06
N VAL A 208 -6.65 -53.76 -14.47
CA VAL A 208 -6.51 -52.45 -15.14
C VAL A 208 -5.47 -51.57 -14.45
N GLU A 209 -4.97 -50.58 -15.18
CA GLU A 209 -4.23 -49.42 -14.67
C GLU A 209 -5.15 -48.20 -14.63
N LEU A 210 -5.00 -47.37 -13.58
CA LEU A 210 -5.67 -46.08 -13.42
C LEU A 210 -4.64 -44.97 -13.66
N GLU A 211 -4.86 -44.11 -14.64
CA GLU A 211 -4.01 -42.99 -15.01
C GLU A 211 -4.74 -41.65 -14.78
N LEU A 212 -3.98 -40.62 -14.41
CA LEU A 212 -4.42 -39.23 -14.43
C LEU A 212 -3.90 -38.56 -15.70
N HIS A 213 -4.80 -37.90 -16.44
CA HIS A 213 -4.48 -37.06 -17.59
C HIS A 213 -4.94 -35.62 -17.33
N LYS A 214 -4.29 -34.65 -17.99
CA LYS A 214 -4.67 -33.23 -18.01
C LYS A 214 -4.59 -32.72 -19.44
N GLY A 215 -5.66 -32.14 -19.97
CA GLY A 215 -5.71 -31.65 -21.35
C GLY A 215 -5.46 -32.74 -22.40
N GLY A 216 -5.75 -34.00 -22.08
CA GLY A 216 -5.44 -35.16 -22.91
C GLY A 216 -3.95 -35.56 -22.94
N GLN A 217 -3.16 -35.15 -21.93
CA GLN A 217 -1.77 -35.60 -21.73
C GLN A 217 -1.63 -36.35 -20.42
N PHE A 218 -0.88 -37.46 -20.43
CA PHE A 218 -0.58 -38.25 -19.24
C PHE A 218 0.16 -37.42 -18.18
N VAL A 219 -0.29 -37.49 -16.93
CA VAL A 219 0.31 -36.82 -15.77
C VAL A 219 0.97 -37.83 -14.84
N ALA A 220 0.25 -38.91 -14.47
CA ALA A 220 0.76 -39.96 -13.58
C ALA A 220 -0.10 -41.22 -13.61
N THR A 221 0.53 -42.39 -13.49
CA THR A 221 -0.12 -43.61 -13.00
C THR A 221 -0.55 -43.40 -11.55
N LEU A 222 -1.83 -43.64 -11.26
CA LEU A 222 -2.41 -43.55 -9.93
C LEU A 222 -2.39 -44.91 -9.20
N ALA A 223 -2.75 -45.99 -9.90
CA ALA A 223 -2.73 -47.35 -9.37
C ALA A 223 -2.65 -48.39 -10.50
N THR A 224 -1.82 -49.42 -10.32
CA THR A 224 -1.72 -50.56 -11.24
C THR A 224 -2.43 -51.79 -10.68
N GLY A 225 -2.73 -52.77 -11.54
CA GLY A 225 -3.22 -54.09 -11.12
C GLY A 225 -4.57 -54.08 -10.40
N GLN A 226 -5.40 -53.06 -10.61
CA GLN A 226 -6.73 -52.96 -9.98
C GLN A 226 -7.70 -53.94 -10.67
N PRO A 227 -8.71 -54.51 -9.99
CA PRO A 227 -9.62 -55.48 -10.61
C PRO A 227 -10.41 -54.87 -11.78
N ALA A 228 -10.84 -55.71 -12.73
CA ALA A 228 -11.56 -55.28 -13.93
C ALA A 228 -12.79 -54.37 -13.68
N GLY A 229 -13.45 -54.48 -12.52
CA GLY A 229 -14.44 -53.50 -12.07
C GLY A 229 -14.34 -53.29 -10.56
N GLY A 230 -14.57 -52.06 -10.09
CA GLY A 230 -14.44 -51.75 -8.68
C GLY A 230 -14.45 -50.26 -8.34
N GLN A 231 -13.87 -49.96 -7.18
CA GLN A 231 -13.68 -48.60 -6.68
C GLN A 231 -12.32 -48.47 -5.99
N TRP A 232 -11.65 -47.34 -6.17
CA TRP A 232 -10.35 -47.04 -5.56
C TRP A 232 -10.38 -45.66 -4.90
N SER A 233 -9.63 -45.50 -3.80
CA SER A 233 -9.55 -44.26 -3.03
C SER A 233 -8.27 -43.52 -3.37
N TRP A 234 -8.39 -42.49 -4.21
CA TRP A 234 -7.28 -41.66 -4.65
C TRP A 234 -7.06 -40.49 -3.71
N THR A 235 -5.91 -40.41 -3.05
CA THR A 235 -5.48 -39.16 -2.39
C THR A 235 -4.76 -38.28 -3.41
N ILE A 236 -5.38 -37.15 -3.74
CA ILE A 236 -4.91 -36.22 -4.77
C ILE A 236 -3.64 -35.52 -4.26
N SER A 237 -2.58 -35.50 -5.06
CA SER A 237 -1.30 -34.89 -4.64
C SER A 237 -1.38 -33.36 -4.59
N GLU A 238 -0.93 -32.75 -3.48
CA GLU A 238 -1.00 -31.30 -3.24
C GLU A 238 -0.10 -30.46 -4.16
N VAL A 239 0.81 -31.09 -4.91
CA VAL A 239 1.67 -30.42 -5.91
C VAL A 239 1.04 -30.37 -7.31
N LEU A 240 -0.16 -30.93 -7.51
CA LEU A 240 -0.86 -30.80 -8.79
C LEU A 240 -1.27 -29.34 -9.02
N VAL A 241 -1.17 -28.90 -10.28
CA VAL A 241 -1.57 -27.55 -10.71
C VAL A 241 -3.09 -27.49 -10.81
N ALA A 242 -3.71 -26.35 -10.46
CA ALA A 242 -5.15 -26.20 -10.65
C ALA A 242 -5.51 -26.22 -12.15
N GLY A 243 -6.69 -26.76 -12.47
CA GLY A 243 -7.21 -26.85 -13.83
C GLY A 243 -8.55 -27.58 -13.88
N ASP A 244 -9.32 -27.36 -14.95
CA ASP A 244 -10.67 -27.88 -15.21
C ASP A 244 -10.70 -29.02 -16.25
N ASP A 245 -9.53 -29.38 -16.76
CA ASP A 245 -9.26 -30.26 -17.90
C ASP A 245 -8.65 -31.61 -17.50
N TYR A 246 -8.84 -32.04 -16.25
CA TYR A 246 -8.35 -33.35 -15.78
C TYR A 246 -9.32 -34.47 -16.14
N THR A 247 -8.79 -35.64 -16.52
CA THR A 247 -9.55 -36.88 -16.73
C THR A 247 -8.86 -38.07 -16.07
N ILE A 248 -9.66 -39.06 -15.67
CA ILE A 248 -9.15 -40.39 -15.32
C ILE A 248 -9.24 -41.25 -16.56
N VAL A 249 -8.13 -41.88 -16.93
CA VAL A 249 -8.09 -42.91 -17.97
C VAL A 249 -7.87 -44.26 -17.30
N VAL A 250 -8.68 -45.25 -17.66
CA VAL A 250 -8.56 -46.63 -17.17
C VAL A 250 -8.15 -47.49 -18.35
N VAL A 251 -7.01 -48.17 -18.21
CA VAL A 251 -6.33 -48.91 -19.30
C VAL A 251 -6.33 -50.39 -18.98
N ASP A 252 -6.70 -51.25 -19.93
CA ASP A 252 -6.31 -52.67 -19.88
C ASP A 252 -4.88 -52.84 -20.42
N PRO A 253 -3.88 -53.20 -19.60
CA PRO A 253 -2.49 -53.36 -20.05
C PRO A 253 -2.25 -54.59 -20.94
N GLN A 254 -3.28 -55.38 -21.27
CA GLN A 254 -3.17 -56.50 -22.23
C GLN A 254 -3.65 -56.15 -23.64
N SER A 255 -4.76 -55.43 -23.78
CA SER A 255 -5.29 -54.98 -25.08
C SER A 255 -4.92 -53.54 -25.46
N SER A 256 -4.50 -52.72 -24.49
CA SER A 256 -4.40 -51.25 -24.59
C SER A 256 -5.74 -50.54 -24.84
N GLU A 257 -6.88 -51.23 -24.64
CA GLU A 257 -8.20 -50.59 -24.65
C GLU A 257 -8.38 -49.68 -23.43
N THR A 258 -9.10 -48.58 -23.62
CA THR A 258 -9.21 -47.53 -22.60
C THR A 258 -10.64 -47.03 -22.38
N GLY A 259 -10.91 -46.61 -21.14
CA GLY A 259 -12.12 -45.88 -20.77
C GLY A 259 -11.74 -44.57 -20.09
N THR A 260 -12.26 -43.45 -20.58
CA THR A 260 -11.89 -42.11 -20.10
C THR A 260 -13.08 -41.43 -19.42
N SER A 261 -12.87 -40.83 -18.26
CA SER A 261 -13.90 -40.02 -17.60
C SER A 261 -14.19 -38.74 -18.38
N PRO A 262 -15.39 -38.16 -18.23
CA PRO A 262 -15.58 -36.73 -18.51
C PRO A 262 -14.62 -35.86 -17.68
N ALA A 263 -14.39 -34.63 -18.15
CA ALA A 263 -13.42 -33.72 -17.52
C ALA A 263 -13.91 -33.19 -16.17
N PHE A 264 -13.01 -33.17 -15.18
CA PHE A 264 -13.23 -32.65 -13.83
C PHE A 264 -12.11 -31.67 -13.44
N SER A 265 -12.36 -30.87 -12.40
CA SER A 265 -11.42 -29.87 -11.90
C SER A 265 -10.60 -30.36 -10.72
N ILE A 266 -9.32 -29.95 -10.65
CA ILE A 266 -8.48 -30.05 -9.46
C ILE A 266 -8.19 -28.65 -8.93
N LEU A 267 -8.34 -28.45 -7.62
CA LEU A 267 -8.09 -27.19 -6.91
C LEU A 267 -6.97 -27.37 -5.88
N ASN A 268 -5.84 -26.70 -6.09
CA ASN A 268 -4.75 -26.66 -5.09
C ASN A 268 -4.86 -25.45 -4.15
N TRP A 269 -5.62 -24.42 -4.51
CA TRP A 269 -6.09 -23.38 -3.60
C TRP A 269 -7.44 -23.81 -3.00
N ARG A 270 -7.60 -23.70 -1.68
CA ARG A 270 -8.80 -24.17 -0.96
C ARG A 270 -9.77 -23.05 -0.60
N TYR A 271 -9.24 -21.87 -0.32
CA TYR A 271 -10.00 -20.73 0.16
C TYR A 271 -9.69 -19.48 -0.66
N ARG A 272 -10.72 -18.65 -0.87
CA ARG A 272 -10.61 -17.29 -1.36
C ARG A 272 -11.35 -16.35 -0.41
N ARG A 273 -10.97 -15.07 -0.42
CA ARG A 273 -11.68 -14.00 0.31
C ARG A 273 -11.62 -12.70 -0.48
N PRO A 274 -12.74 -12.07 -0.85
CA PRO A 274 -12.73 -10.77 -1.50
C PRO A 274 -12.32 -9.69 -0.48
N LEU A 275 -11.51 -8.74 -0.95
CA LEU A 275 -11.03 -7.58 -0.20
C LEU A 275 -11.48 -6.32 -0.93
N THR A 276 -12.29 -5.49 -0.26
CA THR A 276 -12.82 -4.26 -0.84
C THR A 276 -12.03 -3.07 -0.32
N VAL A 277 -11.29 -2.41 -1.21
CA VAL A 277 -10.55 -1.16 -0.94
C VAL A 277 -11.47 0.02 -1.21
N ASP A 278 -11.70 0.89 -0.22
CA ASP A 278 -12.41 2.16 -0.40
C ASP A 278 -11.49 3.19 -1.07
N THR A 279 -11.86 3.62 -2.29
CA THR A 279 -11.16 4.66 -3.06
C THR A 279 -11.89 6.00 -3.05
N SER A 280 -13.10 6.08 -2.48
CA SER A 280 -13.95 7.28 -2.51
C SER A 280 -13.30 8.50 -1.85
N ALA A 281 -12.38 8.27 -0.92
CA ALA A 281 -11.58 9.29 -0.25
C ALA A 281 -10.25 9.64 -0.94
N LEU A 282 -9.93 9.11 -2.13
CA LEU A 282 -8.72 9.49 -2.87
C LEU A 282 -8.87 10.86 -3.56
N PRO A 283 -7.81 11.70 -3.60
CA PRO A 283 -7.86 13.01 -4.27
C PRO A 283 -7.69 12.94 -5.80
N GLN A 284 -7.14 11.83 -6.30
CA GLN A 284 -6.86 11.57 -7.72
C GLN A 284 -6.70 10.05 -7.92
N THR A 285 -6.74 9.58 -9.16
CA THR A 285 -6.35 8.21 -9.51
C THR A 285 -4.88 7.97 -9.16
N LEU A 286 -4.58 6.86 -8.49
CA LEU A 286 -3.22 6.40 -8.16
C LEU A 286 -2.87 5.17 -9.00
N THR A 287 -1.59 4.96 -9.28
CA THR A 287 -1.09 3.77 -10.00
C THR A 287 0.12 3.18 -9.30
N THR A 288 0.30 1.86 -9.42
CA THR A 288 1.37 1.08 -8.76
C THR A 288 1.47 1.41 -7.27
N TYR A 289 0.32 1.35 -6.58
CA TYR A 289 0.16 1.90 -5.24
C TYR A 289 -0.05 0.80 -4.18
N PRO A 290 0.80 0.71 -3.13
CA PRO A 290 0.64 -0.27 -2.07
C PRO A 290 -0.55 0.06 -1.16
N VAL A 291 -1.27 -0.97 -0.73
CA VAL A 291 -2.37 -0.88 0.24
C VAL A 291 -2.16 -1.89 1.36
N ALA A 292 -2.42 -1.48 2.60
CA ALA A 292 -2.35 -2.36 3.77
C ALA A 292 -3.57 -3.28 3.85
N VAL A 293 -3.34 -4.58 3.80
CA VAL A 293 -4.29 -5.64 4.16
C VAL A 293 -3.92 -6.13 5.55
N ARG A 294 -4.88 -6.07 6.48
CA ARG A 294 -4.70 -6.48 7.88
C ARG A 294 -5.56 -7.70 8.19
N LEU A 295 -4.94 -8.74 8.74
CA LEU A 295 -5.59 -10.00 9.10
C LEU A 295 -5.51 -10.18 10.61
N THR A 296 -6.61 -10.54 11.26
CA THR A 296 -6.66 -10.85 12.70
C THR A 296 -7.43 -12.16 12.91
N PRO A 297 -7.30 -12.84 14.07
CA PRO A 297 -8.05 -14.06 14.37
C PRO A 297 -9.60 -13.89 14.35
N GLN A 298 -10.10 -12.66 14.31
CA GLN A 298 -11.52 -12.34 14.19
C GLN A 298 -11.96 -12.11 12.72
N THR A 299 -11.02 -11.90 11.80
CA THR A 299 -11.28 -11.58 10.38
C THR A 299 -10.68 -12.59 9.40
N PHE A 300 -9.78 -13.46 9.84
CA PHE A 300 -9.08 -14.45 9.04
C PHE A 300 -8.81 -15.73 9.86
N ASP A 301 -9.10 -16.91 9.31
CA ASP A 301 -8.78 -18.18 9.95
C ASP A 301 -7.35 -18.60 9.57
N TYR A 302 -6.43 -18.48 10.53
CA TYR A 302 -5.03 -18.83 10.33
C TYR A 302 -4.77 -20.35 10.22
N SER A 303 -5.74 -21.21 10.56
CA SER A 303 -5.63 -22.67 10.34
C SER A 303 -5.88 -23.07 8.88
N HIS A 304 -6.51 -22.18 8.10
CA HIS A 304 -6.72 -22.33 6.66
C HIS A 304 -5.51 -21.88 5.80
N ALA A 305 -4.44 -21.37 6.42
CA ALA A 305 -3.20 -20.99 5.76
C ALA A 305 -1.99 -21.69 6.41
N ARG A 306 -0.83 -21.62 5.76
CA ARG A 306 0.42 -22.12 6.36
C ARG A 306 0.87 -21.24 7.51
N ALA A 307 1.60 -21.84 8.45
CA ALA A 307 2.16 -21.17 9.63
C ALA A 307 3.13 -20.00 9.30
N ASP A 308 3.61 -19.92 8.06
CA ASP A 308 4.51 -18.89 7.52
C ASP A 308 3.83 -17.90 6.54
N GLY A 309 2.56 -18.11 6.18
CA GLY A 309 1.88 -17.35 5.13
C GLY A 309 2.49 -17.53 3.73
N ALA A 310 3.21 -18.61 3.46
CA ALA A 310 3.81 -18.82 2.13
C ALA A 310 2.75 -19.05 1.03
N ASP A 311 1.61 -19.61 1.41
CA ASP A 311 0.44 -19.84 0.57
C ASP A 311 -0.57 -18.68 0.62
N LEU A 312 -0.10 -17.43 0.54
CA LEU A 312 -0.98 -16.31 0.20
C LEU A 312 -0.78 -15.92 -1.27
N ARG A 313 -1.85 -15.61 -2.00
CA ARG A 313 -1.81 -14.92 -3.30
C ARG A 313 -2.87 -13.82 -3.33
N PHE A 314 -2.59 -12.77 -4.10
CA PHE A 314 -3.52 -11.67 -4.34
C PHE A 314 -3.76 -11.52 -5.84
N SER A 315 -4.99 -11.22 -6.26
CA SER A 315 -5.38 -11.18 -7.68
C SER A 315 -6.58 -10.27 -7.88
N THR A 316 -6.73 -9.64 -9.05
CA THR A 316 -7.97 -8.95 -9.43
C THR A 316 -9.04 -9.91 -9.95
N LYS A 317 -8.70 -11.18 -10.20
CA LYS A 317 -9.60 -12.23 -10.72
C LYS A 317 -10.04 -13.19 -9.63
N LYS A 318 -11.26 -13.72 -9.79
CA LYS A 318 -11.89 -14.72 -8.90
C LYS A 318 -11.58 -16.16 -9.31
N SER A 319 -11.31 -16.36 -10.61
CA SER A 319 -10.94 -17.64 -11.21
C SER A 319 -9.46 -17.97 -11.03
N LEU A 320 -9.16 -19.20 -10.61
CA LEU A 320 -7.79 -19.73 -10.58
C LEU A 320 -7.17 -19.86 -11.99
N ALA A 321 -7.98 -20.03 -13.04
CA ALA A 321 -7.51 -20.14 -14.41
C ALA A 321 -7.00 -18.81 -15.00
N ALA A 322 -7.24 -17.69 -14.32
CA ALA A 322 -6.99 -16.34 -14.84
C ALA A 322 -6.22 -15.41 -13.87
N LEU A 323 -5.61 -15.94 -12.81
CA LEU A 323 -4.90 -15.12 -11.80
C LEU A 323 -3.85 -14.19 -12.44
N ASP A 324 -3.84 -12.93 -12.00
CA ASP A 324 -2.85 -11.93 -12.41
C ASP A 324 -1.75 -11.67 -11.36
N ASP A 325 -1.72 -12.50 -10.30
CA ASP A 325 -0.70 -12.59 -9.24
C ASP A 325 -0.08 -11.23 -8.84
N LEU A 326 -0.89 -10.42 -8.17
CA LEU A 326 -0.53 -9.10 -7.65
C LEU A 326 0.66 -9.17 -6.70
N ASP A 327 1.64 -8.30 -6.93
CA ASP A 327 2.83 -8.17 -6.11
C ASP A 327 2.49 -7.77 -4.66
N PHE A 328 2.99 -8.52 -3.68
CA PHE A 328 2.74 -8.26 -2.27
C PHE A 328 3.96 -8.50 -1.38
N TRP A 329 3.88 -8.02 -0.13
CA TRP A 329 4.88 -8.25 0.91
C TRP A 329 4.20 -8.44 2.27
N ILE A 330 4.40 -9.61 2.87
CA ILE A 330 4.08 -9.86 4.28
C ILE A 330 5.15 -9.14 5.11
N GLU A 331 4.80 -7.99 5.67
CA GLU A 331 5.66 -7.28 6.62
C GLU A 331 5.71 -8.00 7.97
N ARG A 332 4.52 -8.46 8.42
CA ARG A 332 4.32 -9.05 9.73
C ARG A 332 3.31 -10.19 9.59
N TRP A 333 3.69 -11.37 10.05
CA TRP A 333 2.80 -12.52 10.22
C TRP A 333 2.65 -12.79 11.71
N ASP A 334 1.45 -12.53 12.23
CA ASP A 334 1.10 -12.71 13.65
C ASP A 334 -0.30 -13.36 13.73
N PRO A 335 -0.36 -14.71 13.73
CA PRO A 335 -1.60 -15.46 13.96
C PRO A 335 -2.24 -15.28 15.34
N SER A 336 -1.63 -14.53 16.26
CA SER A 336 -2.16 -14.25 17.61
C SER A 336 -2.71 -12.83 17.77
N GLY A 337 -2.34 -11.91 16.88
CA GLY A 337 -2.68 -10.48 16.93
C GLY A 337 -3.10 -9.93 15.57
N GLU A 338 -2.20 -9.20 14.90
CA GLU A 338 -2.49 -8.58 13.59
C GLU A 338 -1.33 -8.79 12.61
N SER A 339 -1.59 -9.58 11.55
CA SER A 339 -0.70 -9.66 10.40
C SER A 339 -0.91 -8.47 9.47
N LEU A 340 0.18 -7.91 8.94
CA LEU A 340 0.19 -6.84 7.96
C LEU A 340 0.82 -7.33 6.65
N ILE A 341 0.04 -7.25 5.57
CA ILE A 341 0.47 -7.55 4.22
C ILE A 341 0.24 -6.31 3.36
N TRP A 342 1.25 -5.90 2.60
CA TRP A 342 1.15 -4.82 1.63
C TRP A 342 0.91 -5.39 0.24
N VAL A 343 -0.13 -4.95 -0.46
CA VAL A 343 -0.46 -5.39 -1.83
C VAL A 343 -0.34 -4.21 -2.78
N ASN A 344 0.47 -4.35 -3.83
CA ASN A 344 0.69 -3.33 -4.85
C ASN A 344 -0.40 -3.39 -5.92
N LEU A 345 -1.23 -2.35 -5.99
CA LEU A 345 -2.38 -2.30 -6.89
C LEU A 345 -2.07 -1.47 -8.15
N PRO A 346 -2.28 -2.02 -9.37
CA PRO A 346 -1.93 -1.35 -10.62
C PRO A 346 -2.59 0.02 -10.78
N THR A 347 -3.86 0.13 -10.39
CA THR A 347 -4.65 1.37 -10.45
C THR A 347 -5.64 1.41 -9.28
N LEU A 348 -5.78 2.57 -8.64
CA LEU A 348 -6.85 2.90 -7.70
C LEU A 348 -7.54 4.19 -8.17
N ASP A 349 -8.78 4.06 -8.66
CA ASP A 349 -9.55 5.20 -9.15
C ASP A 349 -10.62 5.65 -8.12
N PRO A 350 -10.63 6.92 -7.66
CA PRO A 350 -11.75 7.45 -6.88
C PRO A 350 -13.09 7.41 -7.63
N GLY A 351 -13.09 7.42 -8.97
CA GLY A 351 -14.31 7.28 -9.78
C GLY A 351 -15.04 5.96 -9.55
N ALA A 352 -14.30 4.87 -9.28
CA ALA A 352 -14.87 3.56 -8.95
C ALA A 352 -15.50 3.49 -7.55
N LYS A 353 -15.13 4.39 -6.63
CA LYS A 353 -15.44 4.40 -5.18
C LYS A 353 -14.91 3.22 -4.38
N THR A 354 -14.88 2.03 -4.97
CA THR A 354 -14.31 0.81 -4.39
C THR A 354 -13.58 0.00 -5.45
N VAL A 355 -12.49 -0.66 -5.07
CA VAL A 355 -11.80 -1.69 -5.88
C VAL A 355 -11.85 -3.01 -5.12
N GLU A 356 -12.28 -4.09 -5.79
CA GLU A 356 -12.26 -5.45 -5.23
C GLU A 356 -11.05 -6.23 -5.76
N ILE A 357 -10.30 -6.84 -4.85
CA ILE A 357 -9.29 -7.87 -5.15
C ILE A 357 -9.63 -9.14 -4.37
N GLN A 358 -8.97 -10.25 -4.67
CA GLN A 358 -9.13 -11.53 -3.96
C GLN A 358 -7.83 -11.91 -3.25
N LEU A 359 -7.96 -12.49 -2.06
CA LEU A 359 -6.91 -13.19 -1.33
C LEU A 359 -7.17 -14.70 -1.42
N PHE A 360 -6.24 -15.47 -1.97
CA PHE A 360 -6.29 -16.93 -2.05
C PHE A 360 -5.32 -17.58 -1.07
N TYR A 361 -5.76 -18.68 -0.43
CA TYR A 361 -5.01 -19.40 0.60
C TYR A 361 -5.42 -20.88 0.74
N GLY A 362 -4.71 -21.63 1.59
CA GLY A 362 -4.92 -23.06 1.82
C GLY A 362 -4.26 -23.96 0.78
N ASN A 363 -3.13 -23.52 0.22
CA ASN A 363 -2.32 -24.31 -0.71
C ASN A 363 -1.05 -24.79 -0.02
N SER A 364 -1.16 -25.88 0.75
CA SER A 364 -0.06 -26.48 1.51
C SER A 364 1.12 -26.94 0.63
N GLY A 365 0.87 -27.22 -0.66
CA GLY A 365 1.90 -27.50 -1.67
C GLY A 365 2.82 -26.32 -1.99
N VAL A 366 2.41 -25.07 -1.70
CA VAL A 366 3.28 -23.89 -1.80
C VAL A 366 4.24 -23.86 -0.61
N ILE A 367 5.50 -24.24 -0.86
CA ILE A 367 6.58 -24.24 0.15
C ILE A 367 7.41 -22.95 0.19
N THR A 368 7.16 -21.99 -0.71
CA THR A 368 7.87 -20.70 -0.78
C THR A 368 6.91 -19.55 -1.08
N SER A 369 7.04 -18.46 -0.32
CA SER A 369 6.25 -17.24 -0.54
C SER A 369 6.83 -16.41 -1.70
N PRO A 370 6.01 -15.82 -2.58
CA PRO A 370 6.45 -14.79 -3.53
C PRO A 370 6.55 -13.38 -2.87
N SER A 371 6.21 -13.26 -1.58
CA SER A 371 6.29 -12.05 -0.77
C SER A 371 7.63 -11.32 -0.93
N SER A 372 7.61 -10.04 -1.33
CA SER A 372 8.81 -9.24 -1.57
C SER A 372 8.57 -7.74 -1.39
N GLU A 373 9.28 -7.13 -0.44
CA GLU A 373 9.22 -5.70 -0.12
C GLU A 373 9.43 -4.82 -1.37
N ALA A 374 10.41 -5.17 -2.21
CA ALA A 374 10.77 -4.42 -3.41
C ALA A 374 9.71 -4.50 -4.52
N LYS A 375 8.90 -5.55 -4.54
CA LYS A 375 7.76 -5.75 -5.46
C LYS A 375 6.50 -5.04 -4.95
N ALA A 376 6.26 -5.06 -3.65
CA ALA A 376 5.17 -4.33 -3.01
C ALA A 376 5.39 -2.80 -3.04
N PHE A 377 6.65 -2.35 -2.90
CA PHE A 377 7.04 -0.94 -2.89
C PHE A 377 8.10 -0.61 -3.95
N PRO A 378 7.78 -0.69 -5.26
CA PRO A 378 8.73 -0.39 -6.34
C PRO A 378 9.12 1.10 -6.39
N GLN A 379 8.39 1.97 -5.67
CA GLN A 379 8.69 3.39 -5.48
C GLN A 379 9.18 3.72 -4.06
N LYS A 380 9.81 2.76 -3.36
CA LYS A 380 10.39 2.98 -2.01
C LYS A 380 11.48 4.06 -2.05
N THR A 381 11.24 5.17 -1.35
CA THR A 381 12.20 6.28 -1.25
C THR A 381 13.05 6.13 0.00
N VAL A 382 14.37 6.02 -0.18
CA VAL A 382 15.35 5.90 0.92
C VAL A 382 16.33 7.08 0.88
N GLN A 383 16.21 8.00 1.83
CA GLN A 383 17.12 9.13 2.00
C GLN A 383 18.33 8.68 2.83
N MET A 384 19.52 8.67 2.21
CA MET A 384 20.76 8.12 2.82
C MET A 384 21.75 9.16 3.36
N GLY A 385 21.64 10.43 2.94
CA GLY A 385 22.54 11.53 3.34
C GLY A 385 21.78 12.78 3.78
N ALA A 386 22.44 13.94 3.78
CA ALA A 386 21.80 15.22 4.07
C ALA A 386 20.78 15.63 2.99
N LYS A 387 19.65 16.21 3.39
CA LYS A 387 18.62 16.78 2.51
C LYS A 387 17.84 17.86 3.26
N THR A 388 17.42 18.92 2.56
CA THR A 388 16.42 19.88 3.06
C THR A 388 15.10 19.69 2.31
N LEU A 389 13.96 19.75 3.01
CA LEU A 389 12.60 19.72 2.44
C LEU A 389 11.66 20.69 3.16
N ASP A 390 10.59 21.07 2.46
CA ASP A 390 9.42 21.78 2.99
C ASP A 390 8.15 21.40 2.22
N GLY A 391 7.02 22.01 2.58
CA GLY A 391 5.75 21.83 1.88
C GLY A 391 5.12 20.47 2.13
N VAL A 392 4.41 19.92 1.14
CA VAL A 392 3.85 18.56 1.18
C VAL A 392 4.71 17.66 0.30
N GLN A 393 5.16 16.54 0.87
CA GLN A 393 6.01 15.54 0.24
C GLN A 393 5.29 14.19 0.31
N THR A 394 4.87 13.64 -0.84
CA THR A 394 4.03 12.45 -0.91
C THR A 394 4.81 11.27 -1.53
N TYR A 395 4.78 10.11 -0.87
CA TYR A 395 5.50 8.89 -1.27
C TYR A 395 4.62 7.64 -1.13
N ALA A 396 5.07 6.50 -1.68
CA ALA A 396 4.54 5.20 -1.29
C ALA A 396 5.15 4.76 0.06
N TRP A 397 6.49 4.75 0.14
CA TRP A 397 7.27 4.54 1.36
C TRP A 397 8.32 5.65 1.45
N PHE A 398 8.44 6.30 2.61
CA PHE A 398 9.54 7.20 2.95
C PHE A 398 10.42 6.62 4.07
N GLN A 399 11.71 6.42 3.82
CA GLN A 399 12.69 6.04 4.83
C GLN A 399 13.81 7.07 4.94
N LEU A 400 14.06 7.56 6.15
CA LEU A 400 15.27 8.32 6.49
C LEU A 400 16.26 7.38 7.18
N SER A 401 17.33 7.00 6.48
CA SER A 401 18.34 6.05 6.98
C SER A 401 19.07 6.56 8.22
N LYS A 402 19.62 5.63 9.03
CA LYS A 402 20.26 5.92 10.33
C LYS A 402 21.38 6.98 10.32
N THR A 403 22.04 7.18 9.18
CA THR A 403 23.12 8.18 8.99
C THR A 403 22.67 9.44 8.26
N ALA A 404 21.39 9.55 7.92
CA ALA A 404 20.85 10.64 7.12
C ALA A 404 20.27 11.76 8.00
N THR A 405 20.39 13.00 7.53
CA THR A 405 19.79 14.18 8.15
C THR A 405 18.79 14.81 7.19
N LEU A 406 17.55 15.01 7.64
CA LEU A 406 16.51 15.72 6.93
C LEU A 406 16.22 17.05 7.63
N SER A 407 16.72 18.14 7.05
CA SER A 407 16.47 19.49 7.57
C SER A 407 15.14 20.06 7.05
N ILE A 408 14.44 20.82 7.88
CA ILE A 408 13.25 21.60 7.49
C ILE A 408 13.69 22.98 7.00
N THR A 409 13.16 23.46 5.85
CA THR A 409 13.47 24.81 5.37
C THR A 409 12.99 25.88 6.36
N THR A 410 13.86 26.82 6.73
CA THR A 410 13.56 27.90 7.69
C THR A 410 12.33 28.72 7.28
N GLY A 411 11.42 28.96 8.23
CA GLY A 411 10.16 29.67 8.00
C GLY A 411 9.12 28.87 7.22
N LYS A 412 9.30 27.55 7.07
CA LYS A 412 8.35 26.63 6.42
C LYS A 412 8.00 25.46 7.33
N SER A 413 6.83 24.88 7.10
CA SER A 413 6.48 23.55 7.60
C SER A 413 6.88 22.48 6.58
N LEU A 414 7.18 21.28 7.09
CA LEU A 414 7.35 20.05 6.31
C LEU A 414 6.23 19.07 6.66
N ARG A 415 5.52 18.57 5.66
CA ARG A 415 4.52 17.51 5.77
C ARG A 415 4.94 16.34 4.89
N ILE A 416 5.13 15.16 5.50
CA ILE A 416 5.40 13.91 4.79
C ILE A 416 4.13 13.06 4.84
N GLU A 417 3.66 12.63 3.67
CA GLU A 417 2.55 11.70 3.49
C GLU A 417 3.07 10.42 2.81
N ALA A 418 2.91 9.26 3.43
CA ALA A 418 3.24 7.98 2.80
C ALA A 418 2.41 6.84 3.40
N GLN A 419 2.27 5.72 2.71
CA GLN A 419 1.70 4.51 3.34
C GLN A 419 2.60 4.04 4.49
N ARG A 420 3.92 4.11 4.30
CA ARG A 420 4.91 3.75 5.33
C ARG A 420 5.96 4.84 5.52
N ILE A 421 6.15 5.28 6.76
CA ILE A 421 7.17 6.24 7.17
C ILE A 421 8.11 5.57 8.18
N VAL A 422 9.41 5.56 7.89
CA VAL A 422 10.46 5.04 8.79
C VAL A 422 11.52 6.12 9.00
N ILE A 423 11.68 6.59 10.24
CA ILE A 423 12.69 7.56 10.64
C ILE A 423 13.73 6.85 11.51
N ASP A 424 14.85 6.46 10.90
CA ASP A 424 16.01 5.89 11.60
C ASP A 424 17.10 6.95 11.85
N GLY A 425 17.16 7.99 11.01
CA GLY A 425 18.13 9.10 11.08
C GLY A 425 17.66 10.30 11.91
N MET A 426 18.10 11.49 11.53
CA MET A 426 17.80 12.77 12.19
C MET A 426 16.87 13.64 11.34
N VAL A 427 15.67 13.97 11.83
CA VAL A 427 14.91 15.12 11.31
C VAL A 427 15.26 16.36 12.14
N ASP A 428 15.71 17.41 11.47
CA ASP A 428 16.24 18.63 12.05
C ASP A 428 15.41 19.85 11.62
N GLY A 429 14.63 20.38 12.54
CA GLY A 429 13.99 21.69 12.41
C GLY A 429 14.39 22.63 13.54
N ASP A 430 15.57 22.45 14.14
CA ASP A 430 16.03 23.30 15.23
C ASP A 430 16.23 24.74 14.72
N GLY A 431 15.55 25.72 15.34
CA GLY A 431 15.54 27.12 14.87
C GLY A 431 14.86 27.37 13.51
N ALA A 432 14.24 26.36 12.88
CA ALA A 432 13.66 26.46 11.53
C ALA A 432 12.27 27.15 11.47
N GLY A 433 11.78 27.69 12.58
CA GLY A 433 10.46 28.30 12.72
C GLY A 433 10.43 29.80 12.38
N HIS A 434 9.74 30.58 13.21
CA HIS A 434 9.75 32.03 13.10
C HIS A 434 11.08 32.64 13.57
N ALA A 435 11.58 33.65 12.86
CA ALA A 435 12.76 34.41 13.25
C ALA A 435 12.54 35.20 14.56
N ALA A 436 13.61 35.80 15.09
CA ALA A 436 13.55 36.77 16.19
C ALA A 436 12.42 37.80 16.00
N ASP A 437 11.84 38.25 17.11
CA ASP A 437 10.76 39.26 17.13
C ASP A 437 9.48 38.88 16.33
N SER A 438 9.33 37.61 15.92
CA SER A 438 8.24 37.18 15.04
C SER A 438 7.55 35.88 15.47
N GLY A 439 6.32 35.70 14.98
CA GLY A 439 5.43 34.58 15.32
C GLY A 439 4.34 34.96 16.33
N PRO A 440 3.27 34.14 16.48
CA PRO A 440 2.07 34.53 17.24
C PRO A 440 2.26 34.62 18.77
N GLY A 441 3.40 34.14 19.28
CA GLY A 441 3.86 34.32 20.65
C GLY A 441 5.29 34.84 20.69
N ALA A 442 5.64 35.79 19.82
CA ALA A 442 6.96 36.44 19.84
C ALA A 442 7.31 36.96 21.24
N GLY A 443 8.58 36.83 21.63
CA GLY A 443 9.08 37.47 22.84
C GLY A 443 9.14 38.99 22.67
N GLY A 444 8.82 39.74 23.73
CA GLY A 444 8.86 41.20 23.69
C GLY A 444 10.29 41.74 23.83
N VAL A 445 10.62 42.75 23.01
CA VAL A 445 11.79 43.62 23.22
C VAL A 445 11.66 44.34 24.55
N GLY A 446 12.76 44.45 25.31
CA GLY A 446 12.81 45.22 26.55
C GLY A 446 13.41 46.62 26.35
N ILE A 447 13.15 47.53 27.28
CA ILE A 447 13.83 48.84 27.35
C ILE A 447 14.83 48.75 28.50
N ASN A 448 16.12 48.87 28.20
CA ASN A 448 17.24 48.67 29.15
C ASN A 448 17.11 47.35 29.95
N ALA A 449 16.70 46.29 29.27
CA ALA A 449 16.43 44.99 29.88
C ALA A 449 16.59 43.86 28.87
N GLY A 450 16.68 42.62 29.35
CA GLY A 450 16.74 41.43 28.47
C GLY A 450 15.48 41.30 27.62
N GLY A 451 15.62 40.77 26.41
CA GLY A 451 14.49 40.38 25.56
C GLY A 451 13.75 39.18 26.14
N GLY A 452 12.42 39.13 26.00
CA GLY A 452 11.62 38.00 26.47
C GLY A 452 11.77 36.77 25.58
N GLY A 453 11.64 35.57 26.15
CA GLY A 453 11.63 34.33 25.37
C GLY A 453 10.36 34.18 24.54
N GLY A 454 10.44 33.53 23.38
CA GLY A 454 9.27 33.21 22.56
C GLY A 454 8.36 32.17 23.21
N GLY A 455 7.10 32.10 22.79
CA GLY A 455 6.12 31.10 23.24
C GLY A 455 5.43 30.35 22.10
N TYR A 456 5.05 29.10 22.38
CA TYR A 456 4.16 28.29 21.54
C TYR A 456 3.36 27.27 22.36
N GLY A 457 3.97 26.15 22.73
CA GLY A 457 3.34 25.15 23.60
C GLY A 457 3.26 25.61 25.04
N GLY A 458 4.38 26.10 25.55
CA GLY A 458 4.54 26.86 26.78
C GLY A 458 4.81 28.33 26.48
N ALA A 459 4.60 29.19 27.48
CA ALA A 459 5.01 30.59 27.42
C ALA A 459 6.53 30.71 27.61
N GLY A 460 7.14 31.75 27.05
CA GLY A 460 8.52 32.12 27.36
C GLY A 460 8.70 32.62 28.80
N GLY A 461 9.93 32.88 29.19
CA GLY A 461 10.27 33.69 30.36
C GLY A 461 10.41 35.18 29.99
N ARG A 462 10.25 36.07 30.96
CA ARG A 462 10.65 37.48 30.82
C ARG A 462 12.17 37.63 30.84
N GLY A 463 12.70 38.66 30.18
CA GLY A 463 14.12 39.02 30.32
C GLY A 463 14.47 39.53 31.72
N GLY A 464 15.76 39.52 32.05
CA GLY A 464 16.33 40.12 33.26
C GLY A 464 16.38 41.64 33.20
N TYR A 465 16.77 42.28 34.31
CA TYR A 465 17.02 43.72 34.43
C TYR A 465 17.90 44.03 35.67
N ASP A 466 18.60 45.17 35.68
CA ASP A 466 19.47 45.62 36.78
C ASP A 466 18.99 46.88 37.54
N GLY A 467 18.20 47.77 36.91
CA GLY A 467 17.91 49.12 37.39
C GLY A 467 16.45 49.41 37.79
N THR A 468 16.21 50.66 38.23
CA THR A 468 14.86 51.15 38.58
C THR A 468 14.33 52.08 37.48
N GLY A 469 13.62 51.50 36.51
CA GLY A 469 13.08 52.20 35.35
C GLY A 469 12.94 51.31 34.11
N ASP A 470 13.62 50.16 34.12
CA ASP A 470 13.71 49.26 32.98
C ASP A 470 12.40 48.52 32.71
N THR A 471 12.13 48.26 31.43
CA THR A 471 10.95 47.51 30.99
C THR A 471 11.39 46.15 30.50
N ARG A 472 11.34 45.14 31.38
CA ARG A 472 11.66 43.73 31.10
C ARG A 472 10.97 43.25 29.81
N GLY A 473 11.72 42.66 28.89
CA GLY A 473 11.18 42.05 27.68
C GLY A 473 10.10 41.02 28.00
N ALA A 474 8.91 41.21 27.46
CA ALA A 474 7.72 40.45 27.84
C ALA A 474 7.79 38.98 27.40
N ALA A 475 7.33 38.06 28.25
CA ALA A 475 7.24 36.65 27.91
C ALA A 475 6.29 36.40 26.74
N GLY A 476 6.76 35.74 25.68
CA GLY A 476 5.95 35.31 24.55
C GLY A 476 4.87 34.32 25.00
N LEU A 477 3.63 34.55 24.57
CA LEU A 477 2.46 33.79 25.03
C LEU A 477 2.35 32.40 24.36
N THR A 478 1.70 31.47 25.06
CA THR A 478 1.24 30.21 24.47
C THR A 478 0.26 30.47 23.33
N ASN A 479 0.43 29.79 22.19
CA ASN A 479 -0.48 29.91 21.06
C ASN A 479 -0.76 28.56 20.38
N GLY A 480 -1.78 28.51 19.52
CA GLY A 480 -2.33 27.27 18.97
C GLY A 480 -3.11 26.42 19.98
N GLN A 481 -3.90 25.47 19.48
CA GLN A 481 -4.74 24.61 20.30
C GLN A 481 -3.99 23.35 20.76
N PRO A 482 -4.18 22.84 22.00
CA PRO A 482 -3.42 21.70 22.51
C PRO A 482 -3.84 20.34 21.90
N ALA A 483 -5.14 20.10 21.73
CA ALA A 483 -5.69 18.78 21.38
C ALA A 483 -6.24 18.66 19.94
N SER A 484 -6.14 19.71 19.12
CA SER A 484 -6.56 19.65 17.70
C SER A 484 -5.51 18.95 16.82
N ALA A 485 -5.95 18.36 15.69
CA ALA A 485 -5.09 17.87 14.61
C ALA A 485 -4.49 19.01 13.74
N SER A 486 -4.04 20.09 14.37
CA SER A 486 -3.34 21.21 13.72
C SER A 486 -2.05 21.54 14.47
N ILE A 487 -1.02 22.02 13.76
CA ILE A 487 0.30 22.32 14.31
C ILE A 487 0.87 23.58 13.63
N ALA A 488 1.81 24.25 14.29
CA ALA A 488 2.48 25.45 13.82
C ALA A 488 3.96 25.41 14.21
N MET A 489 4.73 26.37 13.68
CA MET A 489 6.12 26.61 14.08
C MET A 489 6.20 27.37 15.41
N GLY A 490 7.33 27.28 16.10
CA GLY A 490 7.63 28.08 17.27
C GLY A 490 7.85 29.55 16.90
N SER A 491 7.45 30.44 17.81
CA SER A 491 7.75 31.89 17.76
C SER A 491 9.21 32.15 18.19
N GLY A 492 9.82 33.20 17.63
CA GLY A 492 11.13 33.68 18.07
C GLY A 492 11.09 34.42 19.40
N GLY A 493 12.25 34.53 20.05
CA GLY A 493 12.45 35.41 21.20
C GLY A 493 12.63 36.87 20.78
N GLY A 494 12.45 37.77 21.75
CA GLY A 494 12.60 39.21 21.55
C GLY A 494 14.06 39.59 21.35
N GLY A 495 14.30 40.42 20.34
CA GLY A 495 15.61 40.96 19.98
C GLY A 495 16.11 42.00 20.97
N GLN A 496 17.43 42.06 21.07
CA GLN A 496 18.21 43.09 21.74
C GLN A 496 19.54 43.25 20.96
N ALA A 497 20.55 43.91 21.53
CA ALA A 497 21.87 44.07 20.93
C ALA A 497 22.51 42.74 20.47
N SER A 498 22.21 41.60 21.13
CA SER A 498 22.71 40.27 20.75
C SER A 498 21.82 39.47 19.79
N GLY A 499 20.61 39.96 19.47
CA GLY A 499 19.62 39.26 18.64
C GLY A 499 18.84 38.15 19.35
N GLY A 500 17.55 37.99 19.00
CA GLY A 500 16.68 36.93 19.54
C GLY A 500 16.93 35.56 18.91
N GLY A 501 16.62 34.49 19.64
CA GLY A 501 16.64 33.12 19.09
C GLY A 501 15.41 32.84 18.23
N ALA A 502 15.58 32.21 17.07
CA ALA A 502 14.48 31.75 16.22
C ALA A 502 13.73 30.56 16.85
N GLY A 503 12.42 30.46 16.66
CA GLY A 503 11.63 29.32 17.13
C GLY A 503 11.88 28.04 16.32
N GLY A 504 11.47 26.89 16.83
CA GLY A 504 11.62 25.60 16.14
C GLY A 504 10.63 25.41 14.97
N GLY A 505 11.00 24.56 14.01
CA GLY A 505 10.21 24.26 12.81
C GLY A 505 8.91 23.49 13.08
N ALA A 506 8.21 23.11 12.00
CA ALA A 506 6.97 22.35 12.08
C ALA A 506 7.02 21.09 11.19
N LEU A 507 6.94 19.91 11.80
CA LEU A 507 6.87 18.61 11.13
C LEU A 507 5.46 18.02 11.24
N ILE A 508 4.94 17.53 10.13
CA ILE A 508 3.72 16.71 10.06
C ILE A 508 4.05 15.38 9.38
N LEU A 509 3.70 14.27 10.00
CA LEU A 509 3.83 12.91 9.44
C LEU A 509 2.44 12.28 9.32
N VAL A 510 2.12 11.75 8.15
CA VAL A 510 0.83 11.08 7.89
C VAL A 510 1.06 9.76 7.16
N GLY A 511 0.54 8.65 7.72
CA GLY A 511 0.72 7.34 7.10
C GLY A 511 0.11 6.17 7.84
N GLU A 512 0.04 5.03 7.17
CA GLU A 512 -0.60 3.80 7.67
C GLU A 512 0.28 3.05 8.68
N GLU A 513 1.61 3.03 8.47
CA GLU A 513 2.60 2.67 9.47
C GLU A 513 3.63 3.80 9.65
N ILE A 514 3.81 4.31 10.88
CA ILE A 514 4.81 5.33 11.21
C ILE A 514 5.74 4.82 12.31
N VAL A 515 7.02 4.64 11.98
CA VAL A 515 8.04 4.12 12.89
C VAL A 515 9.15 5.17 13.06
N ILE A 516 9.39 5.61 14.30
CA ILE A 516 10.44 6.59 14.65
C ILE A 516 11.40 5.94 15.65
N ARG A 517 12.54 5.47 15.15
CA ARG A 517 13.67 4.89 15.89
C ARG A 517 14.84 5.87 16.06
N GLY A 518 14.94 6.85 15.15
CA GLY A 518 15.94 7.90 15.13
C GLY A 518 15.61 9.09 16.04
N THR A 519 16.01 10.29 15.62
CA THR A 519 15.68 11.54 16.32
C THR A 519 14.85 12.46 15.43
N VAL A 520 13.83 13.09 16.00
CA VAL A 520 13.15 14.26 15.47
C VAL A 520 13.40 15.41 16.44
N SER A 521 13.93 16.53 15.95
CA SER A 521 14.16 17.74 16.75
C SER A 521 13.55 18.94 16.05
N VAL A 522 12.76 19.72 16.79
CA VAL A 522 12.24 21.03 16.39
C VAL A 522 12.41 21.99 17.57
N ASP A 523 13.60 22.04 18.14
CA ASP A 523 13.93 22.90 19.27
C ASP A 523 14.01 24.38 18.86
N GLY A 524 13.73 25.28 19.78
CA GLY A 524 13.99 26.71 19.61
C GLY A 524 15.48 27.01 19.70
N ALA A 525 15.98 27.89 18.84
CA ALA A 525 17.36 28.34 18.89
C ALA A 525 17.61 29.21 20.13
N ASN A 526 18.83 29.10 20.67
CA ASN A 526 19.31 29.98 21.74
C ASN A 526 19.55 31.39 21.18
N SER A 527 19.41 32.42 22.02
CA SER A 527 19.96 33.75 21.71
C SER A 527 21.45 33.81 22.06
N PRO A 528 22.30 34.53 21.27
CA PRO A 528 23.66 34.84 21.66
C PRO A 528 23.72 35.65 22.97
N GLY A 529 24.71 35.34 23.82
CA GLY A 529 25.06 36.16 24.99
C GLY A 529 26.12 37.21 24.67
N GLY A 530 26.24 38.22 25.52
CA GLY A 530 27.14 39.36 25.33
C GLY A 530 27.08 40.40 26.46
N ALA A 531 27.62 41.58 26.18
CA ALA A 531 27.49 42.75 27.04
C ALA A 531 26.26 43.60 26.61
N GLY A 532 25.70 44.36 27.55
CA GLY A 532 24.43 45.06 27.40
C GLY A 532 23.22 44.13 27.50
N THR A 533 22.13 44.50 26.81
CA THR A 533 20.87 43.76 26.82
C THR A 533 20.95 42.51 25.93
N ASN A 534 20.57 41.34 26.46
CA ASN A 534 20.62 40.07 25.71
C ASN A 534 19.25 39.64 25.19
N GLY A 535 19.21 39.03 24.02
CA GLY A 535 17.98 38.55 23.38
C GLY A 535 17.37 37.34 24.08
N GLY A 536 16.05 37.16 23.90
CA GLY A 536 15.34 35.98 24.40
C GLY A 536 15.52 34.75 23.51
N GLY A 537 15.42 33.56 24.10
CA GLY A 537 15.46 32.30 23.36
C GLY A 537 14.17 32.03 22.58
N GLY A 538 14.29 31.34 21.43
CA GLY A 538 13.13 30.94 20.62
C GLY A 538 12.33 29.82 21.27
N SER A 539 11.03 29.75 21.01
CA SER A 539 10.20 28.63 21.50
C SER A 539 10.40 27.34 20.71
N GLY A 540 10.18 26.21 21.36
CA GLY A 540 10.11 24.92 20.67
C GLY A 540 8.99 24.89 19.64
N GLY A 541 9.23 24.15 18.56
CA GLY A 541 8.34 24.03 17.41
C GLY A 541 7.21 23.02 17.57
N GLY A 542 6.80 22.43 16.45
CA GLY A 542 5.64 21.57 16.35
C GLY A 542 5.92 20.23 15.68
N VAL A 543 5.46 19.14 16.30
CA VAL A 543 5.40 17.81 15.68
C VAL A 543 3.96 17.28 15.74
N LEU A 544 3.44 16.83 14.60
CA LEU A 544 2.12 16.21 14.48
C LEU A 544 2.22 14.89 13.73
N ILE A 545 1.78 13.80 14.36
CA ILE A 545 1.78 12.45 13.80
C ILE A 545 0.32 11.99 13.67
N LEU A 546 -0.07 11.54 12.47
CA LEU A 546 -1.40 11.02 12.14
C LEU A 546 -1.22 9.64 11.48
N GLY A 547 -1.57 8.53 12.14
CA GLY A 547 -1.39 7.22 11.50
C GLY A 547 -2.01 6.01 12.19
N TYR A 548 -2.28 4.93 11.45
CA TYR A 548 -2.99 3.77 11.99
C TYR A 548 -2.16 3.03 13.03
N HIS A 549 -0.90 2.74 12.72
CA HIS A 549 0.08 2.26 13.69
C HIS A 549 1.22 3.27 13.84
N VAL A 550 1.60 3.53 15.10
CA VAL A 550 2.64 4.50 15.44
C VAL A 550 3.59 3.90 16.48
N GLU A 551 4.83 3.62 16.08
CA GLU A 551 5.92 3.19 16.98
C GLU A 551 6.90 4.34 17.22
N LEU A 552 7.00 4.79 18.48
CA LEU A 552 7.93 5.82 18.94
C LEU A 552 8.91 5.21 19.93
N SER A 553 10.03 4.66 19.42
CA SER A 553 11.13 4.07 20.21
C SER A 553 12.40 4.93 20.23
N GLY A 554 12.51 5.90 19.32
CA GLY A 554 13.57 6.90 19.23
C GLY A 554 13.38 8.10 20.15
N THR A 555 13.72 9.30 19.68
CA THR A 555 13.56 10.56 20.43
C THR A 555 12.82 11.63 19.63
N ILE A 556 11.88 12.34 20.26
CA ILE A 556 11.22 13.54 19.69
C ILE A 556 11.42 14.73 20.64
N ARG A 557 11.96 15.84 20.14
CA ARG A 557 12.18 17.07 20.89
C ARG A 557 11.48 18.27 20.27
N ALA A 558 10.91 19.11 21.13
CA ALA A 558 10.42 20.45 20.85
C ALA A 558 10.65 21.32 22.08
N ARG A 559 11.91 21.51 22.47
CA ARG A 559 12.36 22.29 23.63
C ARG A 559 12.47 23.77 23.28
N GLY A 560 12.32 24.66 24.26
CA GLY A 560 12.66 26.07 24.10
C GLY A 560 14.17 26.31 24.15
N GLY A 561 14.65 27.28 23.38
CA GLY A 561 16.03 27.75 23.40
C GLY A 561 16.32 28.61 24.63
N ALA A 562 17.59 28.67 25.04
CA ALA A 562 18.03 29.52 26.14
C ALA A 562 18.07 31.00 25.73
N GLY A 563 17.79 31.89 26.69
CA GLY A 563 18.07 33.31 26.54
C GLY A 563 19.56 33.61 26.61
N GLY A 564 19.99 34.70 25.97
CA GLY A 564 21.41 35.09 25.97
C GLY A 564 21.89 35.44 27.37
N ASN A 565 23.09 34.97 27.75
CA ASN A 565 23.70 35.30 29.05
C ASN A 565 24.44 36.63 28.97
N GLY A 566 24.30 37.47 30.01
CA GLY A 566 25.22 38.58 30.23
C GLY A 566 26.65 38.12 30.52
N THR A 567 27.61 39.05 30.54
CA THR A 567 29.03 38.80 30.87
C THR A 567 29.45 39.28 32.26
N SER A 568 28.69 40.21 32.86
CA SER A 568 28.77 40.65 34.27
C SER A 568 27.37 41.00 34.77
N THR A 569 27.21 41.34 36.06
CA THR A 569 25.89 41.56 36.68
C THR A 569 25.10 42.72 36.05
N LEU A 570 25.81 43.77 35.64
CA LEU A 570 25.38 44.95 34.86
C LEU A 570 25.01 44.64 33.38
N ASN A 571 24.51 43.44 33.09
CA ASN A 571 24.08 43.03 31.75
C ASN A 571 22.88 42.09 31.87
N ASP A 572 21.81 42.38 31.14
CA ASP A 572 20.54 41.70 31.36
C ASP A 572 20.44 40.41 30.58
N GLY A 573 20.29 39.28 31.29
CA GLY A 573 20.07 37.98 30.68
C GLY A 573 18.72 37.88 29.98
N GLY A 574 18.68 37.29 28.79
CA GLY A 574 17.43 37.11 28.03
C GLY A 574 16.48 36.08 28.66
N GLY A 575 15.18 36.18 28.38
CA GLY A 575 14.20 35.19 28.79
C GLY A 575 14.35 33.87 28.00
N GLY A 576 14.19 32.73 28.66
CA GLY A 576 14.21 31.41 28.00
C GLY A 576 12.94 31.16 27.20
N GLY A 577 13.06 30.54 26.03
CA GLY A 577 11.91 30.21 25.18
C GLY A 577 11.00 29.14 25.80
N GLY A 578 9.70 29.21 25.53
CA GLY A 578 8.74 28.19 25.94
C GLY A 578 8.91 26.88 25.16
N GLY A 579 8.51 25.76 25.77
CA GLY A 579 8.47 24.47 25.07
C GLY A 579 7.45 24.44 23.94
N GLY A 580 7.63 23.54 22.98
CA GLY A 580 6.79 23.37 21.81
C GLY A 580 5.61 22.41 21.99
N ARG A 581 5.10 21.85 20.90
CA ARG A 581 3.96 20.92 20.90
C ARG A 581 4.30 19.64 20.15
N ILE A 582 4.05 18.49 20.77
CA ILE A 582 4.20 17.16 20.14
C ILE A 582 2.86 16.43 20.24
N LYS A 583 2.28 16.02 19.11
CA LYS A 583 0.94 15.45 19.01
C LYS A 583 0.93 14.14 18.25
N VAL A 584 0.16 13.16 18.74
CA VAL A 584 -0.09 11.89 18.06
C VAL A 584 -1.60 11.63 18.00
N PHE A 585 -2.10 11.28 16.81
CA PHE A 585 -3.45 10.78 16.60
C PHE A 585 -3.36 9.45 15.88
N HIS A 586 -4.05 8.43 16.38
CA HIS A 586 -3.95 7.06 15.87
C HIS A 586 -5.28 6.29 15.89
N GLU A 587 -5.36 5.21 15.13
CA GLU A 587 -6.54 4.33 15.09
C GLU A 587 -6.26 2.95 15.70
N GLY A 588 -5.12 2.35 15.38
CA GLY A 588 -4.63 1.09 15.94
C GLY A 588 -3.54 1.30 16.99
N ASN A 589 -2.52 0.43 16.95
CA ASN A 589 -1.45 0.35 17.95
C ASN A 589 -0.63 1.65 18.05
N TYR A 590 -0.50 2.17 19.27
CA TYR A 590 0.43 3.25 19.61
C TYR A 590 1.44 2.74 20.65
N LEU A 591 2.66 2.47 20.20
CA LEU A 591 3.75 1.93 21.01
C LEU A 591 4.75 3.05 21.30
N LYS A 592 4.89 3.43 22.58
CA LYS A 592 5.82 4.48 23.01
C LYS A 592 6.81 3.93 24.05
N SER A 593 8.02 3.62 23.61
CA SER A 593 9.17 3.27 24.46
C SER A 593 10.25 4.36 24.47
N GLY A 594 10.20 5.28 23.51
CA GLY A 594 11.16 6.36 23.29
C GLY A 594 10.92 7.64 24.09
N VAL A 595 11.85 8.57 23.94
CA VAL A 595 11.92 9.83 24.72
C VAL A 595 11.16 10.95 24.01
N VAL A 596 10.32 11.69 24.75
CA VAL A 596 9.59 12.86 24.23
C VAL A 596 9.86 14.05 25.14
N GLN A 597 10.38 15.15 24.60
CA GLN A 597 10.84 16.32 25.38
C GLN A 597 10.21 17.63 24.87
N VAL A 598 9.52 18.35 25.77
CA VAL A 598 8.91 19.67 25.52
C VAL A 598 9.31 20.69 26.60
N THR A 599 10.53 20.61 27.12
CA THR A 599 11.01 21.51 28.20
C THR A 599 11.11 22.96 27.72
N GLY A 600 10.84 23.92 28.60
CA GLY A 600 11.25 25.31 28.33
C GLY A 600 12.78 25.46 28.36
N GLY A 601 13.28 26.51 27.72
CA GLY A 601 14.68 26.89 27.74
C GLY A 601 15.06 27.62 29.02
N ALA A 602 16.34 27.59 29.37
CA ALA A 602 16.87 28.33 30.50
C ALA A 602 16.82 29.85 30.25
N GLY A 603 16.57 30.63 31.29
CA GLY A 603 16.81 32.06 31.26
C GLY A 603 18.31 32.38 31.29
N GLY A 604 18.70 33.48 30.65
CA GLY A 604 20.04 34.01 30.67
C GLY A 604 20.43 34.52 32.05
N ARG A 605 21.70 34.32 32.42
CA ARG A 605 22.30 34.84 33.66
C ARG A 605 22.45 36.36 33.61
N TYR A 606 22.51 36.96 34.80
CA TYR A 606 22.74 38.39 35.06
C TYR A 606 21.55 39.32 34.75
N GLY A 607 21.68 40.59 35.16
CA GLY A 607 20.62 41.45 35.68
C GLY A 607 20.67 41.41 37.22
N ASP A 608 21.14 42.49 37.84
CA ASP A 608 21.45 42.57 39.29
C ASP A 608 20.22 42.38 40.20
N GLN A 609 19.03 42.79 39.75
CA GLN A 609 17.78 42.58 40.50
C GLN A 609 17.12 41.25 40.15
N HIS A 610 16.99 40.94 38.86
CA HIS A 610 16.44 39.67 38.39
C HIS A 610 17.12 39.22 37.10
N HIS A 611 17.52 37.95 37.08
CA HIS A 611 17.99 37.28 35.87
C HIS A 611 16.84 36.98 34.90
N GLY A 612 17.19 36.55 33.68
CA GLY A 612 16.22 36.02 32.73
C GLY A 612 15.43 34.85 33.33
N GLU A 613 14.12 34.83 33.12
CA GLU A 613 13.27 33.72 33.58
C GLU A 613 13.39 32.52 32.62
N ALA A 614 13.31 31.31 33.16
CA ALA A 614 13.17 30.11 32.33
C ALA A 614 11.77 30.02 31.70
N GLY A 615 11.72 29.58 30.45
CA GLY A 615 10.47 29.31 29.74
C GLY A 615 9.68 28.18 30.37
N LYS A 616 8.36 28.18 30.17
CA LYS A 616 7.48 27.11 30.67
C LYS A 616 7.53 25.90 29.73
N MET A 617 7.26 24.71 30.27
CA MET A 617 7.15 23.51 29.45
C MET A 617 5.97 23.63 28.45
N GLY A 618 6.15 22.97 27.32
CA GLY A 618 5.14 22.81 26.28
C GLY A 618 4.20 21.63 26.53
N THR A 619 3.51 21.18 25.48
CA THR A 619 2.42 20.21 25.60
C THR A 619 2.63 18.98 24.73
N THR A 620 2.45 17.80 25.32
CA THR A 620 2.27 16.54 24.59
C THR A 620 0.80 16.16 24.53
N HIS A 621 0.31 15.72 23.37
CA HIS A 621 -1.04 15.17 23.21
C HIS A 621 -0.99 13.80 22.52
N ALA A 622 -1.79 12.85 22.99
CA ALA A 622 -2.00 11.56 22.32
C ALA A 622 -3.47 11.14 22.50
N SER A 623 -4.13 10.74 21.43
CA SER A 623 -5.51 10.24 21.46
C SER A 623 -5.83 9.35 20.27
N SER A 624 -6.73 8.40 20.45
CA SER A 624 -7.33 7.74 19.29
C SER A 624 -8.23 8.73 18.53
N ALA A 625 -8.07 8.81 17.20
CA ALA A 625 -8.92 9.59 16.31
C ALA A 625 -8.74 9.10 14.87
N PRO A 626 -9.83 9.09 14.05
CA PRO A 626 -9.73 8.68 12.65
C PRO A 626 -8.90 9.67 11.84
N TYR A 627 -8.17 9.16 10.85
CA TYR A 627 -7.45 9.97 9.87
C TYR A 627 -7.67 9.43 8.45
N ARG A 628 -7.30 10.21 7.43
CA ARG A 628 -7.59 9.87 6.02
C ARG A 628 -6.63 8.80 5.52
N ARG A 629 -7.11 7.55 5.46
CA ARG A 629 -6.42 6.38 4.88
C ARG A 629 -7.28 5.66 3.85
N LEU A 630 -6.67 4.72 3.13
CA LEU A 630 -7.40 3.70 2.38
C LEU A 630 -7.87 2.63 3.37
N THR A 631 -9.16 2.29 3.34
CA THR A 631 -9.72 1.24 4.19
C THR A 631 -9.90 -0.03 3.36
N VAL A 632 -9.42 -1.17 3.85
CA VAL A 632 -9.67 -2.48 3.24
C VAL A 632 -10.64 -3.27 4.12
N THR A 633 -11.74 -3.72 3.54
CA THR A 633 -12.73 -4.59 4.21
C THR A 633 -12.60 -6.02 3.71
N LEU A 634 -12.52 -6.98 4.62
CA LEU A 634 -12.56 -8.41 4.29
C LEU A 634 -14.02 -8.87 4.16
N GLY A 635 -14.36 -9.51 3.03
CA GLY A 635 -15.63 -10.22 2.86
C GLY A 635 -15.63 -11.59 3.55
N ALA A 636 -16.66 -12.39 3.23
CA ALA A 636 -16.75 -13.78 3.66
C ALA A 636 -15.72 -14.66 2.93
N GLU A 637 -15.26 -15.71 3.60
CA GLU A 637 -14.48 -16.79 2.97
C GLU A 637 -15.39 -17.61 2.04
N ALA A 638 -14.86 -18.06 0.91
CA ALA A 638 -15.53 -18.92 -0.05
C ALA A 638 -14.52 -19.84 -0.78
N ALA A 639 -15.00 -20.86 -1.48
CA ALA A 639 -14.14 -21.65 -2.38
C ALA A 639 -13.68 -20.81 -3.59
N PRO A 640 -12.49 -21.07 -4.16
CA PRO A 640 -12.05 -20.48 -5.44
C PRO A 640 -13.01 -20.79 -6.60
N GLU A 641 -13.09 -19.87 -7.57
CA GLU A 641 -13.76 -20.14 -8.85
C GLU A 641 -12.76 -20.79 -9.82
N VAL A 642 -13.23 -21.64 -10.73
CA VAL A 642 -12.37 -22.46 -11.61
C VAL A 642 -12.50 -22.07 -13.07
N THR A 643 -13.75 -21.91 -13.53
CA THR A 643 -14.07 -21.36 -14.85
C THR A 643 -13.64 -19.88 -14.93
N PRO A 644 -13.20 -19.37 -16.09
CA PRO A 644 -12.83 -17.96 -16.29
C PRO A 644 -13.95 -16.95 -16.00
#